data_AF-A0A8S1ENJ2-F1
#
_entry.id   AF-A0A8S1ENJ2-F1
#
_cell.length_a   1.000
_cell.length_b   1.000
_cell.length_c   1.000
_cell.angle_alpha   90.00
_cell.angle_beta   90.00
_cell.angle_gamma   90.00
#
_symmetry.space_group_name_H-M   'P 1'
#
loop_
_entity.id
_entity.type
_entity.pdbx_description
1 polymer ?
#
loop_
_entity_poly.entity_id
_entity_poly.type
_entity_poly.pdbx_seq_one_letter_code
_entity_poly.pdbx_strand_id
1 'polypeptide(L)'
;MPDEATTSNPNALTNGDGPVVPPPPAPTSAATKFSILSKILKRRNRIHNTEESQAQSDFMQKYGVNGNTSNQDLQMATTNPADRKNFVQRCYDNLRTFTIDPSNDIFYYWTVVVSFAFVYNLIFVIARQVFTDLMGPTAISLCTVFENDPIAGNRTTVVECTLEMLTNMKRMPTSKPYPDMGWKEHYWTRALWALADLSMDLIYALDIFVNTRTGYLEQGLVVREIDKIKKLYYSSRQFKMDLISILPLDYFVGWPWPATWWKPLPIVRLNRLFRVARVKDCMERTETRSSIPNAFRVLVVVLYIIIIIHWNACLYFWISEWIGLGSDNWVYGCLNKQSLPEDVPDTLVRRYIYSFYWSTLILTTIGEVPSPVRNVEFVFVTLDLMCGVLIFATIVGNVGSMISNMSAARTEFQNKMDGIKQYMELRKVSKQLEMRVIKWFDYLWANKQSLSDQQVLRILPDKLQAEIAMQVHFETLRKVRIFQDCEAGLLAELVLKLQLQVFSPGDYICRKGDIGREMYIVKRGRLQVVADDGNKVFATLSEGSVFGELSILNIAGSKNGNRRTANVRSVGYTDLFVLNKNDLWNALREYPDARKLLLAKGREILRKDNLLDENAPEEQQSVEEVAEALNTSVKVLQTRMARLIAEHSSTEAKLLKRIELLEGYLSKYKAMARRKRGIQGNSLDNDDGETRNRTGLRLRHAKTLDLSTAEENEGGGGGHPGADM
;
A
#
# COMPACT_ATOMS: atom_id res chain seq x y z
N MET A 1 31.60 32.09 16.43
CA MET A 1 32.85 31.66 17.09
C MET A 1 32.56 31.51 18.58
N PRO A 2 33.17 30.51 19.25
CA PRO A 2 32.57 29.82 20.40
C PRO A 2 33.14 30.21 21.78
N ASP A 3 32.50 29.64 22.81
CA ASP A 3 32.94 29.26 24.18
C ASP A 3 33.44 30.31 25.20
N GLU A 4 32.83 30.33 26.41
CA GLU A 4 33.44 29.85 27.67
C GLU A 4 32.59 30.16 28.94
N ALA A 5 32.83 29.38 29.99
CA ALA A 5 32.04 29.24 31.21
C ALA A 5 32.64 29.96 32.45
N THR A 6 31.76 30.37 33.39
CA THR A 6 31.83 30.37 34.89
C THR A 6 33.16 30.72 35.59
N THR A 7 33.28 31.64 36.57
CA THR A 7 32.70 31.65 37.95
C THR A 7 33.18 32.91 38.72
N SER A 8 32.36 33.51 39.63
CA SER A 8 32.69 33.78 41.06
C SER A 8 31.80 34.88 41.73
N ASN A 9 31.20 34.52 42.87
CA ASN A 9 30.45 35.31 43.88
C ASN A 9 31.44 36.04 44.86
N PRO A 10 31.09 36.79 45.96
CA PRO A 10 29.78 37.17 46.56
C PRO A 10 29.62 38.61 47.18
N ASN A 11 28.37 38.94 47.52
CA ASN A 11 27.76 39.88 48.51
C ASN A 11 28.57 40.94 49.31
N ALA A 12 28.04 42.18 49.34
CA ALA A 12 27.94 43.05 50.53
C ALA A 12 26.79 44.09 50.42
N LEU A 13 26.12 44.35 51.55
CA LEU A 13 24.90 45.13 51.77
C LEU A 13 25.06 46.66 51.69
N THR A 14 23.97 47.39 51.42
CA THR A 14 23.47 48.53 52.24
C THR A 14 21.97 48.82 52.03
N ASN A 15 21.32 49.27 53.11
CA ASN A 15 19.87 49.45 53.33
C ASN A 15 19.29 50.78 52.80
N GLY A 16 17.96 50.83 52.65
CA GLY A 16 17.16 52.07 52.58
C GLY A 16 15.65 51.80 52.60
N ASP A 17 14.98 52.20 53.68
CA ASP A 17 13.57 51.96 54.05
C ASP A 17 12.51 52.88 53.40
N GLY A 18 11.35 52.29 53.07
CA GLY A 18 9.96 52.82 53.21
C GLY A 18 9.37 53.77 52.13
N PRO A 19 8.03 54.00 52.08
CA PRO A 19 6.89 53.28 52.66
C PRO A 19 5.74 52.94 51.66
N VAL A 20 4.76 52.14 52.12
CA VAL A 20 3.60 51.60 51.37
C VAL A 20 2.30 52.30 51.80
N VAL A 21 1.50 52.83 50.83
CA VAL A 21 0.04 53.16 50.95
C VAL A 21 -0.59 53.13 49.51
N PRO A 22 -1.94 53.10 49.29
CA PRO A 22 -2.63 52.01 48.59
C PRO A 22 -3.28 52.43 47.24
N PRO A 23 -3.84 51.50 46.44
CA PRO A 23 -4.56 51.84 45.21
C PRO A 23 -6.09 52.04 45.42
N PRO A 24 -6.79 52.67 44.45
CA PRO A 24 -8.04 53.44 44.62
C PRO A 24 -9.34 52.59 44.43
N PRO A 25 -10.57 53.16 44.62
CA PRO A 25 -11.77 52.40 44.97
C PRO A 25 -12.52 51.83 43.75
N ALA A 26 -13.29 50.77 44.03
CA ALA A 26 -14.13 50.05 43.08
C ALA A 26 -15.43 50.81 42.72
N PRO A 27 -15.95 50.67 41.49
CA PRO A 27 -17.30 51.13 41.15
C PRO A 27 -18.39 50.22 41.74
N THR A 28 -19.41 50.86 42.28
CA THR A 28 -20.61 50.29 42.90
C THR A 28 -21.63 49.74 41.88
N SER A 29 -22.12 48.54 42.19
CA SER A 29 -23.44 47.94 41.94
C SER A 29 -24.18 48.19 40.60
N ALA A 30 -24.19 47.16 39.74
CA ALA A 30 -25.37 46.76 38.95
C ALA A 30 -25.14 45.39 38.24
N ALA A 31 -25.00 44.27 38.96
CA ALA A 31 -24.91 42.96 38.30
C ALA A 31 -25.23 41.74 39.21
N THR A 32 -26.44 41.65 39.76
CA THR A 32 -26.87 40.47 40.55
C THR A 32 -27.94 39.61 39.86
N LYS A 33 -27.92 39.51 38.51
CA LYS A 33 -28.82 38.57 37.79
C LYS A 33 -28.18 37.66 36.72
N PHE A 34 -26.84 37.59 36.61
CA PHE A 34 -26.17 36.71 35.61
C PHE A 34 -25.15 35.70 36.17
N SER A 35 -25.10 35.48 37.49
CA SER A 35 -24.12 34.58 38.13
C SER A 35 -24.50 33.09 38.09
N ILE A 36 -25.79 32.76 37.92
CA ILE A 36 -26.27 31.37 37.99
C ILE A 36 -26.20 30.67 36.63
N LEU A 37 -26.51 31.36 35.53
CA LEU A 37 -26.43 30.78 34.17
C LEU A 37 -25.00 30.51 33.70
N SER A 38 -24.04 31.39 34.04
CA SER A 38 -22.63 31.20 33.65
C SER A 38 -21.96 30.05 34.40
N LYS A 39 -22.37 29.77 35.65
CA LYS A 39 -21.91 28.62 36.43
C LYS A 39 -22.50 27.30 35.91
N ILE A 40 -23.74 27.30 35.40
CA ILE A 40 -24.37 26.10 34.82
C ILE A 40 -23.78 25.80 33.43
N LEU A 41 -23.51 26.82 32.60
CA LEU A 41 -22.86 26.65 31.29
C LEU A 41 -21.39 26.23 31.39
N LYS A 42 -20.62 26.76 32.37
CA LYS A 42 -19.24 26.28 32.64
C LYS A 42 -19.21 24.84 33.16
N ARG A 43 -20.22 24.40 33.91
CA ARG A 43 -20.29 23.01 34.41
C ARG A 43 -20.65 22.03 33.30
N ARG A 44 -21.52 22.44 32.36
CA ARG A 44 -21.91 21.62 31.20
C ARG A 44 -20.78 21.48 30.16
N ASN A 45 -20.02 22.55 29.88
CA ASN A 45 -18.82 22.45 29.02
C ASN A 45 -17.66 21.68 29.66
N ARG A 46 -17.54 21.70 31.00
CA ARG A 46 -16.52 20.90 31.70
C ARG A 46 -16.84 19.41 31.62
N ILE A 47 -18.11 19.02 31.75
CA ILE A 47 -18.53 17.60 31.64
C ILE A 47 -18.30 17.09 30.21
N HIS A 48 -18.60 17.88 29.17
CA HIS A 48 -18.40 17.46 27.78
C HIS A 48 -16.92 17.33 27.38
N ASN A 49 -16.06 18.27 27.80
CA ASN A 49 -14.60 18.14 27.60
C ASN A 49 -13.98 16.98 28.39
N THR A 50 -14.58 16.59 29.52
CA THR A 50 -14.07 15.45 30.30
C THR A 50 -14.41 14.14 29.60
N GLU A 51 -15.63 13.99 29.05
CA GLU A 51 -16.05 12.80 28.29
C GLU A 51 -15.30 12.66 26.95
N GLU A 52 -15.04 13.75 26.22
CA GLU A 52 -14.20 13.70 25.01
C GLU A 52 -12.73 13.37 25.34
N SER A 53 -12.16 13.95 26.40
CA SER A 53 -10.79 13.64 26.82
C SER A 53 -10.66 12.20 27.35
N GLN A 54 -11.70 11.66 27.98
CA GLN A 54 -11.73 10.26 28.44
C GLN A 54 -11.94 9.29 27.27
N ALA A 55 -12.75 9.64 26.28
CA ALA A 55 -12.91 8.88 25.05
C ALA A 55 -11.62 8.90 24.21
N GLN A 56 -10.89 10.01 24.19
CA GLN A 56 -9.59 10.13 23.52
C GLN A 56 -8.50 9.34 24.25
N SER A 57 -8.49 9.31 25.59
CA SER A 57 -7.56 8.49 26.37
C SER A 57 -7.89 7.00 26.27
N ASP A 58 -9.17 6.61 26.32
CA ASP A 58 -9.60 5.21 26.13
C ASP A 58 -9.35 4.74 24.69
N PHE A 59 -9.49 5.62 23.70
CA PHE A 59 -9.14 5.33 22.30
C PHE A 59 -7.62 5.16 22.12
N MET A 60 -6.81 6.05 22.71
CA MET A 60 -5.34 5.93 22.74
C MET A 60 -4.87 4.70 23.54
N GLN A 61 -5.60 4.27 24.57
CA GLN A 61 -5.27 3.08 25.36
C GLN A 61 -5.72 1.78 24.68
N LYS A 62 -6.77 1.83 23.84
CA LYS A 62 -7.32 0.68 23.10
C LYS A 62 -6.67 0.46 21.74
N TYR A 63 -6.08 1.50 21.14
CA TYR A 63 -5.46 1.45 19.81
C TYR A 63 -4.01 1.98 19.75
N GLY A 64 -3.48 2.52 20.84
CA GLY A 64 -2.08 2.90 20.96
C GLY A 64 -1.20 1.69 21.23
N VAL A 65 -0.24 1.46 20.34
CA VAL A 65 0.86 0.51 20.53
C VAL A 65 1.75 1.03 21.67
N ASN A 66 1.45 0.63 22.91
CA ASN A 66 2.40 0.74 24.01
C ASN A 66 3.47 -0.35 23.84
N GLY A 67 4.44 -0.06 22.97
CA GLY A 67 5.75 -0.71 23.02
C GLY A 67 6.45 -0.27 24.30
N ASN A 68 6.30 -1.06 25.37
CA ASN A 68 7.29 -1.21 26.46
C ASN A 68 6.87 -2.21 27.56
N THR A 69 5.98 -3.16 27.27
CA THR A 69 5.57 -4.20 28.25
C THR A 69 6.20 -5.57 27.96
N SER A 70 7.38 -5.62 27.33
CA SER A 70 8.08 -6.89 27.05
C SER A 70 9.34 -7.13 27.88
N ASN A 71 9.83 -6.13 28.64
CA ASN A 71 11.12 -6.25 29.34
C ASN A 71 11.03 -6.35 30.88
N GLN A 72 9.89 -6.04 31.51
CA GLN A 72 9.74 -6.19 32.97
C GLN A 72 9.27 -7.59 33.41
N ASP A 73 8.51 -8.30 32.57
CA ASP A 73 8.04 -9.66 32.90
C ASP A 73 9.12 -10.75 32.70
N LEU A 74 10.19 -10.44 31.96
CA LEU A 74 11.28 -11.38 31.69
C LEU A 74 12.36 -11.45 32.79
N GLN A 75 12.35 -10.53 33.76
CA GLN A 75 13.35 -10.51 34.85
C GLN A 75 12.89 -11.14 36.17
N MET A 76 11.60 -11.48 36.34
CA MET A 76 11.12 -12.21 37.53
C MET A 76 10.99 -13.73 37.35
N ALA A 77 11.31 -14.28 36.18
CA ALA A 77 11.02 -15.68 35.83
C ALA A 77 12.16 -16.68 36.11
N THR A 78 13.27 -16.28 36.74
CA THR A 78 14.49 -17.11 36.79
C THR A 78 14.80 -17.81 38.11
N THR A 79 13.88 -17.87 39.09
CA THR A 79 14.20 -18.48 40.41
C THR A 79 13.17 -19.45 41.01
N ASN A 80 12.38 -20.19 40.21
CA ASN A 80 11.56 -21.28 40.77
C ASN A 80 11.25 -22.44 39.79
N PRO A 81 11.54 -23.72 40.13
CA PRO A 81 11.24 -24.87 39.26
C PRO A 81 9.74 -25.17 39.04
N ALA A 82 8.83 -24.58 39.84
CA ALA A 82 7.39 -24.70 39.66
C ALA A 82 6.82 -23.88 38.47
N ASP A 83 7.47 -22.77 38.10
CA ASP A 83 7.02 -21.92 36.98
C ASP A 83 7.32 -22.50 35.60
N ARG A 84 8.25 -23.46 35.51
CA ARG A 84 8.61 -24.11 34.25
C ARG A 84 7.46 -24.99 33.72
N LYS A 85 6.65 -25.60 34.59
CA LYS A 85 5.43 -26.34 34.19
C LYS A 85 4.31 -25.40 33.73
N ASN A 86 4.17 -24.23 34.37
CA ASN A 86 3.18 -23.21 33.99
C ASN A 86 3.54 -22.55 32.64
N PHE A 87 4.83 -22.37 32.35
CA PHE A 87 5.29 -21.80 31.07
C PHE A 87 5.00 -22.74 29.88
N VAL A 88 5.32 -24.03 29.99
CA VAL A 88 5.08 -25.01 28.90
C VAL A 88 3.58 -25.16 28.62
N GLN A 89 2.75 -25.19 29.66
CA GLN A 89 1.29 -25.26 29.51
C GLN A 89 0.73 -24.00 28.84
N ARG A 90 1.17 -22.80 29.25
CA ARG A 90 0.80 -21.53 28.59
C ARG A 90 1.25 -21.48 27.14
N CYS A 91 2.47 -21.92 26.84
CA CYS A 91 2.96 -22.03 25.47
C CYS A 91 2.10 -22.98 24.64
N TYR A 92 1.71 -24.14 25.19
CA TYR A 92 0.83 -25.10 24.52
C TYR A 92 -0.55 -24.51 24.22
N ASP A 93 -1.17 -23.84 25.20
CA ASP A 93 -2.48 -23.22 25.04
C ASP A 93 -2.45 -22.06 24.05
N ASN A 94 -1.39 -21.24 24.06
CA ASN A 94 -1.15 -20.20 23.06
C ASN A 94 -0.92 -20.79 21.67
N LEU A 95 -0.12 -21.86 21.56
CA LEU A 95 0.12 -22.54 20.28
C LEU A 95 -1.16 -23.20 19.74
N ARG A 96 -2.10 -23.57 20.61
CA ARG A 96 -3.39 -24.17 20.21
C ARG A 96 -4.34 -23.15 19.60
N THR A 97 -4.35 -21.91 20.08
CA THR A 97 -5.21 -20.82 19.59
C THR A 97 -4.53 -19.91 18.57
N PHE A 98 -3.23 -20.07 18.37
CA PHE A 98 -2.44 -19.26 17.45
C PHE A 98 -2.97 -19.29 16.01
N THR A 99 -3.26 -18.11 15.48
CA THR A 99 -3.63 -17.87 14.08
C THR A 99 -2.86 -16.67 13.54
N ILE A 100 -2.44 -16.76 12.29
CA ILE A 100 -1.71 -15.68 11.60
C ILE A 100 -2.65 -15.01 10.61
N ASP A 101 -2.67 -13.68 10.66
CA ASP A 101 -3.32 -12.87 9.63
C ASP A 101 -2.39 -12.74 8.42
N PRO A 102 -2.84 -13.08 7.20
CA PRO A 102 -2.01 -12.94 6.00
C PRO A 102 -1.63 -11.48 5.69
N SER A 103 -2.34 -10.52 6.27
CA SER A 103 -2.09 -9.09 6.06
C SER A 103 -0.96 -8.53 6.93
N ASN A 104 -0.56 -9.26 7.97
CA ASN A 104 0.45 -8.80 8.92
C ASN A 104 1.88 -8.84 8.34
N ASP A 105 2.73 -7.91 8.79
CA ASP A 105 4.13 -7.85 8.38
C ASP A 105 4.95 -9.09 8.76
N ILE A 106 4.64 -9.71 9.91
CA ILE A 106 5.29 -10.95 10.35
C ILE A 106 5.12 -12.05 9.29
N PHE A 107 3.94 -12.14 8.67
CA PHE A 107 3.69 -13.12 7.62
C PHE A 107 4.48 -12.79 6.36
N TYR A 108 4.61 -11.51 5.99
CA TYR A 108 5.48 -11.10 4.88
C TYR A 108 6.94 -11.51 5.13
N TYR A 109 7.52 -11.21 6.29
CA TYR A 109 8.89 -11.63 6.61
C TYR A 109 9.05 -13.16 6.58
N TRP A 110 8.03 -13.91 7.03
CA TRP A 110 8.02 -15.36 6.90
C TRP A 110 8.05 -15.81 5.43
N THR A 111 7.26 -15.18 4.55
CA THR A 111 7.30 -15.50 3.11
C THR A 111 8.66 -15.22 2.46
N VAL A 112 9.41 -14.22 2.94
CA VAL A 112 10.80 -13.95 2.51
C VAL A 112 11.73 -15.10 2.92
N VAL A 113 11.64 -15.58 4.16
CA VAL A 113 12.45 -16.71 4.67
C VAL A 113 12.18 -17.98 3.86
N VAL A 114 10.91 -18.28 3.56
CA VAL A 114 10.56 -19.45 2.74
C VAL A 114 11.05 -19.29 1.30
N SER A 115 11.02 -18.06 0.76
CA SER A 115 11.54 -17.77 -0.58
C SER A 115 13.05 -17.94 -0.66
N PHE A 116 13.79 -17.58 0.39
CA PHE A 116 15.22 -17.85 0.50
C PHE A 116 15.51 -19.37 0.43
N ALA A 117 14.75 -20.17 1.19
CA ALA A 117 14.89 -21.63 1.16
C ALA A 117 14.57 -22.22 -0.23
N PHE A 118 13.61 -21.64 -0.96
CA PHE A 118 13.35 -22.02 -2.35
C PHE A 118 14.53 -21.70 -3.28
N VAL A 119 15.09 -20.50 -3.19
CA VAL A 119 16.24 -20.08 -4.02
C VAL A 119 17.46 -20.95 -3.75
N TYR A 120 17.71 -21.32 -2.48
CA TYR A 120 18.76 -22.29 -2.13
C TYR A 120 18.58 -23.60 -2.90
N ASN A 121 17.38 -24.20 -2.86
CA ASN A 121 17.13 -25.47 -3.54
C ASN A 121 17.20 -25.32 -5.08
N LEU A 122 16.76 -24.18 -5.60
CA LEU A 122 16.79 -23.87 -7.04
C LEU A 122 18.21 -23.80 -7.61
N ILE A 123 19.19 -23.36 -6.82
CA ILE A 123 20.59 -23.22 -7.24
C ILE A 123 21.38 -24.50 -6.91
N PHE A 124 21.36 -24.94 -5.65
CA PHE A 124 22.32 -25.94 -5.19
C PHE A 124 21.93 -27.39 -5.50
N VAL A 125 20.67 -27.69 -5.80
CA VAL A 125 20.26 -29.07 -6.16
C VAL A 125 20.84 -29.47 -7.51
N ILE A 126 20.65 -28.64 -8.54
CA ILE A 126 21.18 -28.93 -9.88
C ILE A 126 22.72 -28.83 -9.90
N ALA A 127 23.28 -27.85 -9.19
CA ALA A 127 24.73 -27.72 -9.07
C ALA A 127 25.38 -28.97 -8.46
N ARG A 128 24.84 -29.51 -7.35
CA ARG A 128 25.38 -30.74 -6.73
C ARG A 128 25.19 -31.99 -7.59
N GLN A 129 24.14 -32.04 -8.41
CA GLN A 129 23.92 -33.17 -9.30
C GLN A 129 24.96 -33.24 -10.43
N VAL A 130 25.33 -32.08 -10.98
CA VAL A 130 26.24 -31.98 -12.13
C VAL A 130 27.69 -31.87 -11.66
N PHE A 131 27.97 -30.96 -10.73
CA PHE A 131 29.28 -30.74 -10.15
C PHE A 131 29.41 -31.53 -8.83
N THR A 132 29.49 -32.86 -8.95
CA THR A 132 29.44 -33.79 -7.81
C THR A 132 30.52 -33.54 -6.75
N ASP A 133 31.67 -32.99 -7.15
CA ASP A 133 32.77 -32.60 -6.24
C ASP A 133 32.37 -31.51 -5.23
N LEU A 134 31.25 -30.80 -5.41
CA LEU A 134 30.67 -29.89 -4.40
C LEU A 134 30.40 -30.59 -3.07
N MET A 135 30.07 -31.88 -3.10
CA MET A 135 29.84 -32.71 -1.91
C MET A 135 31.12 -33.39 -1.40
N GLY A 136 32.27 -33.06 -1.98
CA GLY A 136 33.54 -33.74 -1.80
C GLY A 136 33.72 -34.88 -2.81
N PRO A 137 34.88 -34.97 -3.50
CA PRO A 137 35.19 -36.01 -4.47
C PRO A 137 34.86 -37.43 -3.97
N THR A 138 34.21 -38.23 -4.82
CA THR A 138 33.97 -39.67 -4.55
C THR A 138 35.06 -40.58 -5.12
N ALA A 139 35.99 -40.00 -5.88
CA ALA A 139 37.07 -40.71 -6.55
C ALA A 139 38.34 -39.83 -6.61
N ILE A 140 39.50 -40.48 -6.65
CA ILE A 140 40.81 -39.86 -6.84
C ILE A 140 41.04 -39.67 -8.34
N SER A 141 41.54 -38.49 -8.72
CA SER A 141 41.97 -38.19 -10.08
C SER A 141 43.39 -38.71 -10.32
N LEU A 142 43.55 -39.54 -11.35
CA LEU A 142 44.78 -40.20 -11.73
C LEU A 142 45.28 -39.66 -13.09
N CYS A 143 46.51 -39.19 -13.07
CA CYS A 143 47.23 -38.63 -14.22
C CYS A 143 48.30 -39.61 -14.70
N THR A 144 48.42 -39.76 -16.02
CA THR A 144 49.47 -40.55 -16.64
C THR A 144 50.69 -39.68 -16.87
N VAL A 145 51.76 -39.93 -16.12
CA VAL A 145 53.04 -39.22 -16.27
C VAL A 145 53.97 -40.06 -17.15
N PHE A 146 54.60 -39.38 -18.10
CA PHE A 146 55.65 -39.97 -18.95
C PHE A 146 56.99 -39.61 -18.34
N GLU A 147 57.66 -40.58 -17.76
CA GLU A 147 58.98 -40.42 -17.16
C GLU A 147 60.03 -40.97 -18.14
N ASN A 148 60.91 -40.08 -18.61
CA ASN A 148 61.98 -40.42 -19.54
C ASN A 148 63.25 -40.73 -18.74
N ASP A 149 63.38 -41.96 -18.26
CA ASP A 149 64.58 -42.43 -17.59
C ASP A 149 65.66 -42.81 -18.63
N PRO A 150 66.86 -42.19 -18.60
CA PRO A 150 67.92 -42.45 -19.59
C PRO A 150 68.53 -43.87 -19.50
N ILE A 151 68.19 -44.66 -18.47
CA ILE A 151 68.76 -46.00 -18.21
C ILE A 151 67.68 -47.11 -18.25
N ALA A 152 66.44 -46.80 -17.86
CA ALA A 152 65.37 -47.81 -17.69
C ALA A 152 64.35 -47.86 -18.86
N GLY A 153 64.50 -47.00 -19.88
CA GLY A 153 63.56 -46.84 -20.98
C GLY A 153 62.31 -46.04 -20.58
N ASN A 154 61.49 -45.67 -21.57
CA ASN A 154 60.29 -44.87 -21.34
C ASN A 154 59.26 -45.64 -20.49
N ARG A 155 58.92 -45.12 -19.31
CA ARG A 155 57.89 -45.70 -18.44
C ARG A 155 56.71 -44.74 -18.29
N THR A 156 55.51 -45.28 -18.42
CA THR A 156 54.26 -44.59 -18.09
C THR A 156 53.79 -45.02 -16.71
N THR A 157 53.80 -44.09 -15.76
CA THR A 157 53.29 -44.32 -14.41
C THR A 157 51.97 -43.58 -14.23
N VAL A 158 51.04 -44.20 -13.50
CA VAL A 158 49.76 -43.61 -13.14
C VAL A 158 49.87 -43.14 -11.71
N VAL A 159 49.83 -41.82 -11.52
CA VAL A 159 49.98 -41.18 -10.20
C VAL A 159 48.77 -40.28 -9.93
N GLU A 160 48.58 -39.95 -8.66
CA GLU A 160 47.57 -38.95 -8.27
C GLU A 160 47.92 -37.59 -8.87
N CYS A 161 46.92 -36.92 -9.45
CA CYS A 161 47.13 -35.64 -10.12
C CYS A 161 47.48 -34.53 -9.12
N THR A 162 48.61 -33.86 -9.33
CA THR A 162 48.88 -32.56 -8.68
C THR A 162 48.28 -31.42 -9.50
N LEU A 163 48.16 -30.23 -8.91
CA LEU A 163 47.62 -29.05 -9.62
C LEU A 163 48.44 -28.71 -10.87
N GLU A 164 49.76 -28.91 -10.84
CA GLU A 164 50.66 -28.72 -11.98
C GLU A 164 50.43 -29.77 -13.07
N MET A 165 50.07 -31.00 -12.71
CA MET A 165 49.71 -32.03 -13.71
C MET A 165 48.37 -31.76 -14.37
N LEU A 166 47.51 -30.93 -13.75
CA LEU A 166 46.23 -30.51 -14.29
C LEU A 166 46.33 -29.26 -15.18
N THR A 167 47.51 -28.65 -15.32
CA THR A 167 47.77 -27.60 -16.32
C THR A 167 48.30 -28.24 -17.61
N ASN A 168 48.01 -27.60 -18.76
CA ASN A 168 48.57 -27.99 -20.07
C ASN A 168 48.42 -29.49 -20.41
N MET A 169 47.29 -30.09 -19.98
CA MET A 169 47.03 -31.51 -20.15
C MET A 169 46.91 -31.91 -21.62
N LYS A 170 47.42 -33.10 -21.97
CA LYS A 170 47.20 -33.73 -23.28
C LYS A 170 45.95 -34.60 -23.33
N ARG A 171 45.52 -35.13 -22.19
CA ARG A 171 44.33 -35.98 -21.99
C ARG A 171 43.74 -35.69 -20.62
N MET A 172 42.41 -35.85 -20.48
CA MET A 172 41.74 -35.70 -19.19
C MET A 172 42.15 -36.80 -18.20
N PRO A 173 42.16 -36.53 -16.88
CA PRO A 173 42.50 -37.50 -15.86
C PRO A 173 41.45 -38.62 -15.76
N THR A 174 41.90 -39.81 -15.36
CA THR A 174 41.01 -40.94 -15.08
C THR A 174 40.64 -40.98 -13.60
N SER A 175 39.46 -41.47 -13.23
CA SER A 175 39.01 -41.48 -11.83
C SER A 175 39.00 -42.89 -11.25
N LYS A 176 39.55 -43.05 -10.03
CA LYS A 176 39.49 -44.30 -9.25
C LYS A 176 38.65 -44.05 -7.99
N PRO A 177 37.53 -44.77 -7.78
CA PRO A 177 36.66 -44.52 -6.62
C PRO A 177 37.37 -44.84 -5.30
N TYR A 178 37.11 -44.03 -4.28
CA TYR A 178 37.55 -44.34 -2.92
C TYR A 178 36.80 -45.58 -2.38
N PRO A 179 37.42 -46.43 -1.54
CA PRO A 179 36.75 -47.57 -0.93
C PRO A 179 35.54 -47.20 -0.07
N ASP A 180 35.55 -46.02 0.53
CA ASP A 180 34.46 -45.45 1.31
C ASP A 180 33.77 -44.29 0.57
N MET A 181 33.97 -44.17 -0.74
CA MET A 181 33.45 -43.05 -1.55
C MET A 181 33.78 -41.66 -0.97
N GLY A 182 34.92 -41.48 -0.30
CA GLY A 182 35.40 -40.19 0.21
C GLY A 182 34.74 -39.74 1.51
N TRP A 183 34.07 -40.63 2.25
CA TRP A 183 33.43 -40.27 3.52
C TRP A 183 34.44 -39.88 4.59
N LYS A 184 35.58 -40.56 4.72
CA LYS A 184 36.61 -40.21 5.71
C LYS A 184 37.27 -38.86 5.44
N GLU A 185 37.59 -38.57 4.18
CA GLU A 185 38.32 -37.35 3.79
C GLU A 185 37.41 -36.11 3.77
N HIS A 186 36.14 -36.26 3.38
CA HIS A 186 35.23 -35.15 3.13
C HIS A 186 33.96 -35.14 4.01
N TYR A 187 33.98 -35.81 5.18
CA TYR A 187 32.83 -35.86 6.08
C TYR A 187 32.33 -34.47 6.49
N TRP A 188 33.22 -33.50 6.69
CA TRP A 188 32.86 -32.15 7.14
C TRP A 188 32.05 -31.39 6.09
N THR A 189 32.48 -31.44 4.82
CA THR A 189 31.75 -30.83 3.69
C THR A 189 30.36 -31.43 3.55
N ARG A 190 30.26 -32.76 3.67
CA ARG A 190 28.98 -33.49 3.62
C ARG A 190 28.08 -33.13 4.81
N ALA A 191 28.63 -33.04 6.01
CA ALA A 191 27.89 -32.62 7.20
C ALA A 191 27.35 -31.20 7.07
N LEU A 192 28.13 -30.27 6.50
CA LEU A 192 27.68 -28.89 6.24
C LEU A 192 26.51 -28.84 5.26
N TRP A 193 26.58 -29.60 4.16
CA TRP A 193 25.45 -29.73 3.22
C TRP A 193 24.23 -30.37 3.87
N ALA A 194 24.40 -31.42 4.66
CA ALA A 194 23.30 -32.07 5.38
C ALA A 194 22.64 -31.11 6.38
N LEU A 195 23.43 -30.30 7.10
CA LEU A 195 22.92 -29.29 8.01
C LEU A 195 22.15 -28.19 7.27
N ALA A 196 22.68 -27.71 6.14
CA ALA A 196 22.00 -26.73 5.30
C ALA A 196 20.68 -27.30 4.76
N ASP A 197 20.67 -28.52 4.22
CA ASP A 197 19.48 -29.20 3.72
C ASP A 197 18.42 -29.41 4.81
N LEU A 198 18.84 -29.82 6.01
CA LEU A 198 17.97 -29.97 7.18
C LEU A 198 17.36 -28.63 7.61
N SER A 199 18.14 -27.55 7.61
CA SER A 199 17.65 -26.23 7.96
C SER A 199 16.57 -25.72 6.98
N MET A 200 16.72 -26.00 5.69
CA MET A 200 15.74 -25.64 4.67
C MET A 200 14.47 -26.48 4.76
N ASP A 201 14.61 -27.79 5.01
CA ASP A 201 13.46 -28.68 5.22
C ASP A 201 12.70 -28.31 6.51
N LEU A 202 13.39 -27.85 7.56
CA LEU A 202 12.77 -27.32 8.78
C LEU A 202 11.93 -26.07 8.48
N ILE A 203 12.43 -25.14 7.66
CA ILE A 203 11.66 -23.97 7.20
C ILE A 203 10.38 -24.43 6.46
N TYR A 204 10.48 -25.45 5.62
CA TYR A 204 9.34 -25.99 4.88
C TYR A 204 8.32 -26.71 5.78
N ALA A 205 8.78 -27.42 6.80
CA ALA A 205 7.92 -28.03 7.81
C ALA A 205 7.17 -26.96 8.63
N LEU A 206 7.87 -25.92 9.06
CA LEU A 206 7.28 -24.78 9.75
C LEU A 206 6.29 -24.03 8.87
N ASP A 207 6.54 -23.92 7.56
CA ASP A 207 5.62 -23.24 6.64
C ASP A 207 4.31 -24.03 6.44
N ILE A 208 4.36 -25.37 6.46
CA ILE A 208 3.13 -26.20 6.49
C ILE A 208 2.34 -25.87 7.76
N PHE A 209 3.01 -25.80 8.91
CA PHE A 209 2.36 -25.42 10.16
C PHE A 209 1.73 -24.03 10.06
N VAL A 210 2.46 -23.03 9.56
CA VAL A 210 1.95 -21.68 9.33
C VAL A 210 0.71 -21.70 8.45
N ASN A 211 0.71 -22.45 7.34
CA ASN A 211 -0.44 -22.54 6.42
C ASN A 211 -1.69 -23.14 7.06
N THR A 212 -1.53 -24.07 8.02
CA THR A 212 -2.68 -24.58 8.78
C THR A 212 -3.28 -23.55 9.74
N ARG A 213 -2.58 -22.43 9.98
CA ARG A 213 -2.95 -21.34 10.91
C ARG A 213 -3.17 -19.99 10.23
N THR A 214 -2.95 -19.89 8.92
CA THR A 214 -3.17 -18.64 8.18
C THR A 214 -4.66 -18.43 7.94
N GLY A 215 -5.19 -17.30 8.40
CA GLY A 215 -6.57 -16.90 8.13
C GLY A 215 -6.81 -16.61 6.65
N TYR A 216 -8.06 -16.72 6.22
CA TYR A 216 -8.48 -16.33 4.87
C TYR A 216 -9.57 -15.27 4.96
N LEU A 217 -9.75 -14.51 3.88
CA LEU A 217 -10.76 -13.45 3.82
C LEU A 217 -12.12 -14.04 3.42
N GLU A 218 -13.14 -13.87 4.26
CA GLU A 218 -14.53 -14.23 3.97
C GLU A 218 -15.42 -13.04 4.30
N GLN A 219 -16.21 -12.55 3.33
CA GLN A 219 -17.10 -11.39 3.52
C GLN A 219 -16.37 -10.11 4.03
N GLY A 220 -15.10 -9.93 3.67
CA GLY A 220 -14.30 -8.78 4.10
C GLY A 220 -13.74 -8.88 5.53
N LEU A 221 -13.96 -9.99 6.23
CA LEU A 221 -13.39 -10.27 7.55
C LEU A 221 -12.38 -11.43 7.44
N VAL A 222 -11.27 -11.32 8.18
CA VAL A 222 -10.29 -12.40 8.27
C VAL A 222 -10.84 -13.48 9.21
N VAL A 223 -11.16 -14.65 8.67
CA VAL A 223 -11.63 -15.79 9.46
C VAL A 223 -10.46 -16.39 10.22
N ARG A 224 -10.56 -16.43 11.55
CA ARG A 224 -9.54 -16.96 12.48
C ARG A 224 -9.95 -18.29 13.12
N GLU A 225 -11.03 -18.90 12.67
CA GLU A 225 -11.46 -20.20 13.19
C GLU A 225 -10.58 -21.34 12.62
N ILE A 226 -9.84 -22.01 13.51
CA ILE A 226 -8.83 -23.02 13.13
C ILE A 226 -9.44 -24.20 12.36
N ASP A 227 -10.62 -24.67 12.75
CA ASP A 227 -11.25 -25.82 12.10
C ASP A 227 -11.67 -25.50 10.65
N LYS A 228 -12.15 -24.27 10.42
CA LYS A 228 -12.47 -23.78 9.06
C LYS A 228 -11.20 -23.65 8.22
N ILE A 229 -10.15 -23.04 8.77
CA ILE A 229 -8.86 -22.87 8.08
C ILE A 229 -8.27 -24.23 7.68
N LYS A 230 -8.19 -25.18 8.62
CA LYS A 230 -7.66 -26.53 8.36
C LYS A 230 -8.47 -27.26 7.30
N LYS A 231 -9.81 -27.24 7.39
CA LYS A 231 -10.68 -27.89 6.42
C LYS A 231 -10.45 -27.34 5.01
N LEU A 232 -10.33 -26.01 4.89
CA LEU A 232 -10.03 -25.35 3.61
C LEU A 232 -8.64 -25.74 3.09
N TYR A 233 -7.62 -25.69 3.95
CA TYR A 233 -6.24 -26.01 3.58
C TYR A 233 -6.07 -27.47 3.13
N TYR A 234 -6.58 -28.44 3.90
CA TYR A 234 -6.51 -29.85 3.54
C TYR A 234 -7.32 -30.22 2.29
N SER A 235 -8.39 -29.47 2.00
CA SER A 235 -9.14 -29.63 0.75
C SER A 235 -8.45 -28.96 -0.44
N SER A 236 -7.54 -28.01 -0.20
CA SER A 236 -6.86 -27.25 -1.24
C SER A 236 -5.79 -28.08 -1.95
N ARG A 237 -5.56 -27.79 -3.23
CA ARG A 237 -4.42 -28.35 -4.00
C ARG A 237 -3.08 -27.95 -3.38
N GLN A 238 -3.02 -26.83 -2.65
CA GLN A 238 -1.81 -26.36 -1.99
C GLN A 238 -1.24 -27.40 -1.01
N PHE A 239 -2.09 -28.03 -0.20
CA PHE A 239 -1.65 -29.06 0.75
C PHE A 239 -0.99 -30.26 0.06
N LYS A 240 -1.52 -30.68 -1.11
CA LYS A 240 -0.93 -31.78 -1.89
C LYS A 240 0.47 -31.41 -2.40
N MET A 241 0.65 -30.18 -2.88
CA MET A 241 1.96 -29.69 -3.35
C MET A 241 2.95 -29.56 -2.18
N ASP A 242 2.48 -29.07 -1.03
CA ASP A 242 3.28 -28.94 0.18
C ASP A 242 3.75 -30.32 0.71
N LEU A 243 2.89 -31.34 0.65
CA LEU A 243 3.23 -32.70 1.05
C LEU A 243 4.26 -33.36 0.13
N ILE A 244 4.12 -33.21 -1.19
CA ILE A 244 5.10 -33.74 -2.16
C ILE A 244 6.46 -33.05 -1.97
N SER A 245 6.45 -31.75 -1.64
CA SER A 245 7.67 -30.96 -1.49
C SER A 245 8.56 -31.33 -0.30
N ILE A 246 8.03 -32.06 0.69
CA ILE A 246 8.77 -32.43 1.91
C ILE A 246 9.17 -33.91 1.96
N LEU A 247 8.88 -34.69 0.93
CA LEU A 247 9.23 -36.12 0.88
C LEU A 247 10.77 -36.29 0.97
N PRO A 248 11.30 -36.99 2.00
CA PRO A 248 12.73 -37.05 2.31
C PRO A 248 13.49 -38.09 1.46
N LEU A 249 13.14 -38.25 0.19
CA LEU A 249 13.71 -39.29 -0.69
C LEU A 249 15.20 -39.09 -0.97
N ASP A 250 15.65 -37.84 -0.95
CA ASP A 250 17.03 -37.41 -1.13
C ASP A 250 17.96 -37.81 0.02
N TYR A 251 17.46 -37.91 1.26
CA TYR A 251 18.28 -38.41 2.37
C TYR A 251 18.65 -39.88 2.22
N PHE A 252 17.79 -40.67 1.56
CA PHE A 252 18.04 -42.10 1.30
C PHE A 252 18.86 -42.35 0.03
N VAL A 253 18.59 -41.60 -1.03
CA VAL A 253 19.11 -41.89 -2.39
C VAL A 253 20.11 -40.84 -2.89
N GLY A 254 20.11 -39.65 -2.29
CA GLY A 254 20.91 -38.50 -2.74
C GLY A 254 22.36 -38.50 -2.27
N TRP A 255 22.71 -39.33 -1.28
CA TRP A 255 24.05 -39.40 -0.71
C TRP A 255 24.83 -40.63 -1.21
N PRO A 256 26.16 -40.57 -1.28
CA PRO A 256 26.97 -41.72 -1.67
C PRO A 256 26.88 -42.80 -0.58
N TRP A 257 26.52 -44.03 -0.97
CA TRP A 257 26.34 -45.14 -0.02
C TRP A 257 27.40 -46.23 -0.24
N PRO A 258 28.44 -46.33 0.61
CA PRO A 258 29.51 -47.31 0.43
C PRO A 258 29.06 -48.76 0.61
N ALA A 259 27.97 -49.04 1.33
CA ALA A 259 27.53 -50.42 1.54
C ALA A 259 26.97 -51.07 0.26
N THR A 260 26.33 -50.29 -0.61
CA THR A 260 25.64 -50.75 -1.82
C THR A 260 26.32 -50.27 -3.11
N TRP A 261 27.46 -49.58 -3.00
CA TRP A 261 28.14 -48.90 -4.12
C TRP A 261 27.22 -47.93 -4.87
N TRP A 262 26.29 -47.31 -4.15
CA TRP A 262 25.29 -46.42 -4.73
C TRP A 262 25.87 -45.04 -5.04
N LYS A 263 25.77 -44.61 -6.30
CA LYS A 263 26.18 -43.26 -6.72
C LYS A 263 25.18 -42.21 -6.22
N PRO A 264 25.64 -41.03 -5.76
CA PRO A 264 24.75 -40.00 -5.25
C PRO A 264 23.82 -39.47 -6.35
N LEU A 265 22.52 -39.33 -6.02
CA LEU A 265 21.52 -38.71 -6.89
C LEU A 265 20.86 -37.47 -6.25
N PRO A 266 21.57 -36.34 -6.11
CA PRO A 266 21.01 -35.11 -5.53
C PRO A 266 19.73 -34.60 -6.23
N ILE A 267 19.52 -34.93 -7.51
CA ILE A 267 18.36 -34.49 -8.30
C ILE A 267 17.00 -34.89 -7.70
N VAL A 268 16.96 -35.94 -6.88
CA VAL A 268 15.72 -36.39 -6.20
C VAL A 268 15.15 -35.28 -5.29
N ARG A 269 15.99 -34.33 -4.86
CA ARG A 269 15.59 -33.15 -4.07
C ARG A 269 14.83 -32.08 -4.87
N LEU A 270 14.67 -32.23 -6.19
CA LEU A 270 13.89 -31.28 -7.02
C LEU A 270 12.41 -31.18 -6.63
N ASN A 271 11.86 -32.17 -5.91
CA ASN A 271 10.51 -32.09 -5.35
C ASN A 271 10.29 -30.83 -4.48
N ARG A 272 11.36 -30.25 -3.91
CA ARG A 272 11.29 -29.00 -3.12
C ARG A 272 10.84 -27.78 -3.96
N LEU A 273 10.99 -27.83 -5.29
CA LEU A 273 10.60 -26.73 -6.19
C LEU A 273 9.08 -26.62 -6.42
N PHE A 274 8.27 -27.53 -5.89
CA PHE A 274 6.81 -27.43 -5.98
C PHE A 274 6.20 -26.27 -5.17
N ARG A 275 6.99 -25.57 -4.34
CA ARG A 275 6.56 -24.41 -3.54
C ARG A 275 6.63 -23.05 -4.26
N VAL A 276 6.66 -23.03 -5.59
CA VAL A 276 6.75 -21.78 -6.38
C VAL A 276 5.65 -20.76 -6.06
N ALA A 277 4.46 -21.21 -5.63
CA ALA A 277 3.35 -20.32 -5.26
C ALA A 277 3.72 -19.36 -4.11
N ARG A 278 4.51 -19.82 -3.13
CA ARG A 278 4.93 -18.97 -1.99
C ARG A 278 5.90 -17.89 -2.44
N VAL A 279 6.79 -18.21 -3.37
CA VAL A 279 7.76 -17.25 -3.92
C VAL A 279 7.04 -16.16 -4.70
N LYS A 280 6.03 -16.53 -5.50
CA LYS A 280 5.19 -15.56 -6.23
C LYS A 280 4.49 -14.59 -5.27
N ASP A 281 3.85 -15.11 -4.22
CA ASP A 281 3.20 -14.29 -3.17
C ASP A 281 4.20 -13.34 -2.50
N CYS A 282 5.41 -13.82 -2.21
CA CYS A 282 6.49 -12.97 -1.67
C CYS A 282 6.89 -11.87 -2.67
N MET A 283 7.12 -12.20 -3.94
CA MET A 283 7.56 -11.24 -4.95
C MET A 283 6.51 -10.16 -5.20
N GLU A 284 5.22 -10.52 -5.32
CA GLU A 284 4.11 -9.59 -5.51
C GLU A 284 3.97 -8.62 -4.31
N ARG A 285 4.14 -9.11 -3.09
CA ARG A 285 4.13 -8.27 -1.89
C ARG A 285 5.35 -7.36 -1.78
N THR A 286 6.53 -7.87 -2.11
CA THR A 286 7.75 -7.04 -2.13
C THR A 286 7.64 -5.94 -3.17
N GLU A 287 7.05 -6.23 -4.33
CA GLU A 287 6.82 -5.25 -5.39
C GLU A 287 5.89 -4.12 -4.93
N THR A 288 4.75 -4.47 -4.33
CA THR A 288 3.77 -3.47 -3.85
C THR A 288 4.27 -2.64 -2.66
N ARG A 289 5.15 -3.21 -1.82
CA ARG A 289 5.79 -2.52 -0.69
C ARG A 289 7.01 -1.68 -1.10
N SER A 290 7.59 -1.94 -2.27
CA SER A 290 8.76 -1.22 -2.75
C SER A 290 8.40 0.23 -3.08
N SER A 291 9.22 1.17 -2.62
CA SER A 291 9.12 2.58 -3.01
C SER A 291 9.50 2.80 -4.49
N ILE A 292 10.21 1.84 -5.09
CA ILE A 292 10.67 1.89 -6.48
C ILE A 292 10.28 0.56 -7.18
N PRO A 293 8.98 0.35 -7.48
CA PRO A 293 8.48 -0.92 -8.01
C PRO A 293 9.09 -1.26 -9.38
N ASN A 294 9.33 -0.25 -10.23
CA ASN A 294 9.96 -0.47 -11.54
C ASN A 294 11.40 -1.02 -11.37
N ALA A 295 12.25 -0.41 -10.55
CA ALA A 295 13.61 -0.92 -10.34
C ALA A 295 13.61 -2.36 -9.77
N PHE A 296 12.68 -2.65 -8.85
CA PHE A 296 12.50 -3.99 -8.31
C PHE A 296 12.10 -5.01 -9.39
N ARG A 297 11.17 -4.69 -10.28
CA ARG A 297 10.80 -5.56 -11.40
C ARG A 297 11.99 -5.84 -12.33
N VAL A 298 12.81 -4.84 -12.67
CA VAL A 298 14.04 -5.06 -13.47
C VAL A 298 14.97 -6.02 -12.74
N LEU A 299 15.20 -5.78 -11.44
CA LEU A 299 16.06 -6.63 -10.63
C LEU A 299 15.58 -8.10 -10.62
N VAL A 300 14.27 -8.33 -10.43
CA VAL A 300 13.69 -9.67 -10.45
C VAL A 300 13.88 -10.35 -11.81
N VAL A 301 13.67 -9.63 -12.92
CA VAL A 301 13.92 -10.17 -14.27
C VAL A 301 15.40 -10.54 -14.44
N VAL A 302 16.34 -9.68 -14.01
CA VAL A 302 17.78 -9.96 -14.05
C VAL A 302 18.14 -11.21 -13.23
N LEU A 303 17.55 -11.37 -12.04
CA LEU A 303 17.77 -12.57 -11.23
C LEU A 303 17.23 -13.84 -11.91
N TYR A 304 16.08 -13.78 -12.57
CA TYR A 304 15.58 -14.91 -13.37
C TYR A 304 16.54 -15.28 -14.50
N ILE A 305 17.16 -14.31 -15.17
CA ILE A 305 18.16 -14.56 -16.22
C ILE A 305 19.37 -15.30 -15.66
N ILE A 306 19.91 -14.83 -14.54
CA ILE A 306 21.08 -15.46 -13.90
C ILE A 306 20.77 -16.92 -13.52
N ILE A 307 19.56 -17.20 -13.03
CA ILE A 307 19.11 -18.56 -12.72
C ILE A 307 19.01 -19.41 -13.99
N ILE A 308 18.43 -18.90 -15.08
CA ILE A 308 18.32 -19.64 -16.35
C ILE A 308 19.71 -19.96 -16.90
N ILE A 309 20.63 -18.99 -16.90
CA ILE A 309 22.03 -19.19 -17.32
C ILE A 309 22.71 -20.23 -16.42
N HIS A 310 22.49 -20.20 -15.11
CA HIS A 310 23.04 -21.20 -14.19
C HIS A 310 22.55 -22.62 -14.52
N TRP A 311 21.26 -22.80 -14.77
CA TRP A 311 20.69 -24.10 -15.14
C TRP A 311 21.21 -24.60 -16.48
N ASN A 312 21.31 -23.71 -17.47
CA ASN A 312 21.83 -24.08 -18.78
C ASN A 312 23.35 -24.35 -18.76
N ALA A 313 24.11 -23.66 -17.90
CA ALA A 313 25.51 -23.98 -17.64
C ALA A 313 25.68 -25.39 -17.04
N CYS A 314 24.82 -25.77 -16.09
CA CYS A 314 24.80 -27.12 -15.55
C CYS A 314 24.42 -28.15 -16.64
N LEU A 315 23.47 -27.82 -17.52
CA LEU A 315 23.08 -28.68 -18.64
C LEU A 315 24.23 -28.88 -19.64
N TYR A 316 24.95 -27.82 -20.02
CA TYR A 316 26.12 -27.88 -20.89
C TYR A 316 27.22 -28.80 -20.31
N PHE A 317 27.57 -28.62 -19.03
CA PHE A 317 28.59 -29.45 -18.40
C PHE A 317 28.14 -30.90 -18.30
N TRP A 318 26.87 -31.15 -17.94
CA TRP A 318 26.33 -32.50 -17.87
C TRP A 318 26.35 -33.24 -19.22
N ILE A 319 26.00 -32.54 -20.31
CA ILE A 319 26.10 -33.10 -21.67
C ILE A 319 27.57 -33.35 -22.04
N SER A 320 28.47 -32.42 -21.69
CA SER A 320 29.92 -32.58 -21.93
C SER A 320 30.48 -33.81 -21.20
N GLU A 321 30.09 -34.04 -19.95
CA GLU A 321 30.50 -35.22 -19.17
C GLU A 321 29.91 -36.51 -19.75
N TRP A 322 28.66 -36.48 -20.20
CA TRP A 322 27.99 -37.63 -20.81
C TRP A 322 28.61 -38.04 -22.16
N ILE A 323 29.00 -37.07 -22.98
CA ILE A 323 29.70 -37.29 -24.25
C ILE A 323 31.15 -37.77 -23.99
N GLY A 324 31.76 -37.25 -22.93
CA GLY A 324 33.13 -37.54 -22.49
C GLY A 324 33.98 -36.27 -22.47
N LEU A 325 34.54 -35.91 -21.32
CA LEU A 325 35.35 -34.69 -21.18
C LEU A 325 36.60 -34.75 -22.07
N GLY A 326 36.87 -33.67 -22.81
CA GLY A 326 38.02 -33.55 -23.71
C GLY A 326 38.01 -34.50 -24.91
N SER A 327 36.84 -35.02 -25.31
CA SER A 327 36.72 -35.89 -26.48
C SER A 327 36.73 -35.16 -27.83
N ASP A 328 36.34 -33.88 -27.83
CA ASP A 328 36.35 -33.00 -29.00
C ASP A 328 36.55 -31.54 -28.55
N ASN A 329 36.47 -30.60 -29.50
CA ASN A 329 36.73 -29.18 -29.26
C ASN A 329 35.52 -28.41 -28.69
N TRP A 330 34.32 -29.03 -28.62
CA TRP A 330 33.11 -28.39 -28.10
C TRP A 330 32.90 -28.69 -26.62
N VAL A 331 33.04 -29.96 -26.22
CA VAL A 331 32.92 -30.36 -24.82
C VAL A 331 33.98 -29.69 -23.94
N TYR A 332 33.69 -29.55 -22.65
CA TYR A 332 34.71 -29.13 -21.69
C TYR A 332 35.91 -30.09 -21.68
N GLY A 333 37.14 -29.57 -21.76
CA GLY A 333 38.35 -30.37 -21.58
C GLY A 333 39.56 -29.87 -22.37
N CYS A 334 40.62 -30.67 -22.40
CA CYS A 334 41.94 -30.25 -22.90
C CYS A 334 42.02 -29.92 -24.40
N LEU A 335 41.11 -30.47 -25.22
CA LEU A 335 41.01 -30.18 -26.64
C LEU A 335 40.32 -28.83 -26.91
N ASN A 336 39.36 -28.46 -26.07
CA ASN A 336 38.73 -27.15 -26.12
C ASN A 336 39.64 -26.10 -25.45
N LYS A 337 40.45 -25.43 -26.27
CA LYS A 337 41.40 -24.38 -25.85
C LYS A 337 40.75 -23.14 -25.23
N GLN A 338 39.46 -22.91 -25.47
CA GLN A 338 38.73 -21.85 -24.77
C GLN A 338 38.40 -22.28 -23.33
N SER A 339 38.10 -23.56 -23.13
CA SER A 339 37.81 -24.14 -21.80
C SER A 339 39.07 -24.30 -20.95
N LEU A 340 40.17 -24.80 -21.53
CA LEU A 340 41.47 -24.93 -20.88
C LEU A 340 42.55 -24.27 -21.76
N PRO A 341 42.77 -22.96 -21.59
CA PRO A 341 43.91 -22.25 -22.19
C PRO A 341 45.25 -22.72 -21.62
N GLU A 342 46.34 -22.25 -22.22
CA GLU A 342 47.69 -22.48 -21.69
C GLU A 342 47.81 -21.96 -20.25
N ASP A 343 48.48 -22.74 -19.40
CA ASP A 343 48.76 -22.45 -17.99
C ASP A 343 47.54 -22.36 -17.05
N VAL A 344 46.37 -22.82 -17.49
CA VAL A 344 45.16 -22.87 -16.64
C VAL A 344 44.92 -24.29 -16.14
N PRO A 345 44.81 -24.51 -14.80
CA PRO A 345 44.53 -25.83 -14.25
C PRO A 345 43.05 -26.20 -14.35
N ASP A 346 42.77 -27.49 -14.60
CA ASP A 346 41.42 -28.03 -14.46
C ASP A 346 41.02 -28.15 -12.99
N THR A 347 40.04 -27.34 -12.59
CA THR A 347 39.50 -27.32 -11.22
C THR A 347 37.97 -27.25 -11.28
N LEU A 348 37.30 -27.63 -10.19
CA LEU A 348 35.84 -27.50 -10.06
C LEU A 348 35.36 -26.08 -10.36
N VAL A 349 36.09 -25.08 -9.86
CA VAL A 349 35.79 -23.66 -10.08
C VAL A 349 35.93 -23.31 -11.56
N ARG A 350 36.98 -23.78 -12.24
CA ARG A 350 37.16 -23.57 -13.68
C ARG A 350 36.03 -24.19 -14.50
N ARG A 351 35.64 -25.43 -14.18
CA ARG A 351 34.53 -26.14 -14.83
C ARG A 351 33.23 -25.35 -14.75
N TYR A 352 32.89 -24.84 -13.58
CA TYR A 352 31.68 -24.02 -13.39
C TYR A 352 31.77 -22.67 -14.12
N ILE A 353 32.86 -21.92 -13.93
CA ILE A 353 33.04 -20.58 -14.53
C ILE A 353 32.97 -20.65 -16.06
N TYR A 354 33.65 -21.62 -16.67
CA TYR A 354 33.62 -21.77 -18.13
C TYR A 354 32.22 -22.16 -18.61
N SER A 355 31.55 -23.10 -17.93
CA SER A 355 30.20 -23.51 -18.31
C SER A 355 29.19 -22.35 -18.19
N PHE A 356 29.33 -21.52 -17.16
CA PHE A 356 28.52 -20.31 -16.99
C PHE A 356 28.78 -19.27 -18.07
N TYR A 357 30.06 -19.05 -18.42
CA TYR A 357 30.46 -18.19 -19.52
C TYR A 357 29.92 -18.68 -20.88
N TRP A 358 30.08 -19.97 -21.18
CA TRP A 358 29.56 -20.61 -22.39
C TRP A 358 28.04 -20.42 -22.49
N SER A 359 27.30 -20.74 -21.43
CA SER A 359 25.86 -20.57 -21.40
C SER A 359 25.43 -19.10 -21.55
N THR A 360 26.20 -18.16 -20.99
CA THR A 360 25.89 -16.73 -21.13
C THR A 360 25.99 -16.32 -22.59
N LEU A 361 27.05 -16.69 -23.30
CA LEU A 361 27.26 -16.35 -24.70
C LEU A 361 26.21 -16.96 -25.64
N ILE A 362 25.77 -18.19 -25.38
CA ILE A 362 24.72 -18.85 -26.17
C ILE A 362 23.36 -18.20 -25.93
N LEU A 363 22.94 -18.03 -24.67
CA LEU A 363 21.63 -17.47 -24.35
C LEU A 363 21.50 -15.98 -24.66
N THR A 364 22.61 -15.25 -24.71
CA THR A 364 22.65 -13.84 -25.17
C THR A 364 22.88 -13.71 -26.67
N THR A 365 22.93 -14.82 -27.41
CA THR A 365 23.05 -14.87 -28.88
C THR A 365 24.34 -14.26 -29.44
N ILE A 366 25.38 -14.09 -28.60
CA ILE A 366 26.70 -13.62 -29.04
C ILE A 366 27.42 -14.73 -29.81
N GLY A 367 27.35 -15.97 -29.31
CA GLY A 367 27.79 -17.15 -30.05
C GLY A 367 29.31 -17.32 -30.25
N GLU A 368 30.15 -16.55 -29.54
CA GLU A 368 31.62 -16.67 -29.57
C GLU A 368 32.14 -17.88 -28.78
N VAL A 369 31.67 -19.07 -29.14
CA VAL A 369 32.06 -20.36 -28.53
C VAL A 369 32.45 -21.36 -29.62
N PRO A 370 33.18 -22.45 -29.29
CA PRO A 370 33.57 -23.45 -30.27
C PRO A 370 32.34 -24.07 -30.91
N SER A 371 32.41 -24.32 -32.22
CA SER A 371 31.32 -24.93 -32.96
C SER A 371 31.11 -26.39 -32.52
N PRO A 372 29.86 -26.89 -32.49
CA PRO A 372 29.58 -28.30 -32.25
C PRO A 372 30.22 -29.18 -33.33
N VAL A 373 30.60 -30.39 -32.95
CA VAL A 373 31.26 -31.39 -33.81
C VAL A 373 30.31 -32.56 -34.09
N ARG A 374 29.56 -33.04 -33.09
CA ARG A 374 28.66 -34.19 -33.22
C ARG A 374 27.21 -33.78 -33.44
N ASN A 375 26.44 -34.64 -34.09
CA ASN A 375 25.02 -34.39 -34.35
C ASN A 375 24.20 -34.08 -33.08
N VAL A 376 24.52 -34.72 -31.94
CA VAL A 376 23.83 -34.45 -30.67
C VAL A 376 24.13 -33.05 -30.14
N GLU A 377 25.36 -32.57 -30.32
CA GLU A 377 25.80 -31.22 -29.95
C GLU A 377 25.13 -30.19 -30.87
N PHE A 378 25.04 -30.47 -32.18
CA PHE A 378 24.31 -29.63 -33.13
C PHE A 378 22.84 -29.46 -32.73
N VAL A 379 22.16 -30.56 -32.36
CA VAL A 379 20.76 -30.49 -31.92
C VAL A 379 20.64 -29.66 -30.63
N PHE A 380 21.51 -29.91 -29.65
CA PHE A 380 21.50 -29.17 -28.39
C PHE A 380 21.75 -27.67 -28.59
N VAL A 381 22.83 -27.29 -29.28
CA VAL A 381 23.18 -25.88 -29.55
C VAL A 381 22.10 -25.18 -30.37
N THR A 382 21.50 -25.85 -31.35
CA THR A 382 20.42 -25.27 -32.16
C THR A 382 19.18 -24.98 -31.30
N LEU A 383 18.77 -25.93 -30.45
CA LEU A 383 17.64 -25.75 -29.54
C LEU A 383 17.93 -24.65 -28.50
N ASP A 384 19.15 -24.62 -27.97
CA ASP A 384 19.55 -23.64 -26.96
C ASP A 384 19.63 -22.22 -27.55
N LEU A 385 20.13 -22.05 -28.77
CA LEU A 385 20.10 -20.78 -29.49
C LEU A 385 18.67 -20.32 -29.79
N MET A 386 17.77 -21.23 -30.21
CA MET A 386 16.35 -20.90 -30.42
C MET A 386 15.68 -20.42 -29.11
N CYS A 387 15.95 -21.12 -28.00
CA CYS A 387 15.47 -20.72 -26.68
C CYS A 387 16.06 -19.37 -26.25
N GLY A 388 17.37 -19.16 -26.45
CA GLY A 388 18.09 -17.94 -26.16
C GLY A 388 17.49 -16.72 -26.86
N VAL A 389 17.23 -16.80 -28.17
CA VAL A 389 16.58 -15.72 -28.94
C VAL A 389 15.23 -15.34 -28.34
N LEU A 390 14.38 -16.32 -28.02
CA LEU A 390 13.04 -16.06 -27.45
C LEU A 390 13.10 -15.43 -26.06
N ILE A 391 13.99 -15.96 -25.21
CA ILE A 391 14.19 -15.47 -23.84
C ILE A 391 14.73 -14.04 -23.89
N PHE A 392 15.79 -13.80 -24.65
CA PHE A 392 16.42 -12.49 -24.79
C PHE A 392 15.45 -11.44 -25.35
N ALA A 393 14.68 -11.78 -26.40
CA ALA A 393 13.65 -10.89 -26.96
C ALA A 393 12.57 -10.51 -25.92
N THR A 394 12.10 -11.48 -25.14
CA THR A 394 11.10 -11.25 -24.08
C THR A 394 11.64 -10.32 -22.98
N ILE A 395 12.91 -10.51 -22.59
CA ILE A 395 13.57 -9.69 -21.57
C ILE A 395 13.73 -8.25 -22.06
N VAL A 396 14.32 -8.05 -23.25
CA VAL A 396 14.52 -6.72 -23.82
C VAL A 396 13.18 -5.99 -23.98
N GLY A 397 12.13 -6.70 -24.39
CA GLY A 397 10.77 -6.15 -24.44
C GLY A 397 10.24 -5.71 -23.08
N ASN A 398 10.38 -6.54 -22.04
CA ASN A 398 9.92 -6.22 -20.69
C ASN A 398 10.69 -5.06 -20.05
N VAL A 399 12.01 -5.04 -20.21
CA VAL A 399 12.87 -3.92 -19.74
C VAL A 399 12.52 -2.64 -20.49
N GLY A 400 12.33 -2.71 -21.81
CA GLY A 400 11.91 -1.57 -22.64
C GLY A 400 10.56 -0.99 -22.21
N SER A 401 9.54 -1.85 -22.02
CA SER A 401 8.22 -1.45 -21.52
C SER A 401 8.29 -0.75 -20.16
N MET A 402 9.17 -1.22 -19.29
CA MET A 402 9.34 -0.65 -17.98
C MET A 402 10.03 0.72 -18.00
N ILE A 403 11.02 0.90 -18.88
CA ILE A 403 11.66 2.21 -19.10
C ILE A 403 10.63 3.22 -19.64
N SER A 404 9.77 2.82 -20.59
CA SER A 404 8.72 3.69 -21.10
C SER A 404 7.69 4.07 -20.03
N ASN A 405 7.35 3.14 -19.12
CA ASN A 405 6.44 3.42 -18.02
C ASN A 405 7.05 4.38 -16.99
N MET A 406 8.36 4.30 -16.75
CA MET A 406 9.07 5.19 -15.82
C MET A 406 9.12 6.63 -16.33
N SER A 407 9.25 6.84 -17.65
CA SER A 407 9.30 8.17 -18.25
C SER A 407 7.91 8.71 -18.66
N ALA A 408 6.84 7.94 -18.48
CA ALA A 408 5.49 8.26 -18.98
C ALA A 408 5.00 9.66 -18.56
N ALA A 409 5.14 10.04 -17.29
CA ALA A 409 4.70 11.35 -16.80
C ALA A 409 5.50 12.52 -17.42
N ARG A 410 6.80 12.32 -17.66
CA ARG A 410 7.64 13.32 -18.35
C ARG A 410 7.23 13.44 -19.82
N THR A 411 7.01 12.31 -20.48
CA THR A 411 6.57 12.26 -21.87
C THR A 411 5.19 12.94 -22.04
N GLU A 412 4.24 12.67 -21.15
CA GLU A 412 2.92 13.31 -21.18
C GLU A 412 3.01 14.83 -21.01
N PHE A 413 3.85 15.31 -20.08
CA PHE A 413 4.07 16.73 -19.88
C PHE A 413 4.70 17.40 -21.12
N GLN A 414 5.69 16.75 -21.72
CA GLN A 414 6.31 17.24 -22.96
C GLN A 414 5.31 17.27 -24.12
N ASN A 415 4.49 16.23 -24.28
CA ASN A 415 3.45 16.20 -25.31
C ASN A 415 2.47 17.39 -25.18
N LYS A 416 2.08 17.76 -23.95
CA LYS A 416 1.24 18.95 -23.69
C LYS A 416 1.97 20.25 -24.04
N MET A 417 3.23 20.38 -23.64
CA MET A 417 4.06 21.55 -23.97
C MET A 417 4.22 21.71 -25.49
N ASP A 418 4.52 20.64 -26.19
CA ASP A 418 4.74 20.67 -27.65
C ASP A 418 3.46 20.96 -28.41
N GLY A 419 2.30 20.45 -27.95
CA GLY A 419 1.00 20.84 -28.48
C GLY A 419 0.70 22.33 -28.33
N ILE A 420 1.10 22.95 -27.21
CA ILE A 420 0.93 24.39 -26.97
C ILE A 420 1.89 25.21 -27.84
N LYS A 421 3.14 24.79 -27.98
CA LYS A 421 4.09 25.41 -28.92
C LYS A 421 3.56 25.39 -30.35
N GLN A 422 3.06 24.23 -30.80
CA GLN A 422 2.47 24.08 -32.12
C GLN A 422 1.26 25.00 -32.31
N TYR A 423 0.40 25.13 -31.30
CA TYR A 423 -0.74 26.06 -31.32
C TYR A 423 -0.28 27.52 -31.44
N MET A 424 0.72 27.93 -30.67
CA MET A 424 1.25 29.30 -30.70
C MET A 424 1.91 29.64 -32.03
N GLU A 425 2.63 28.69 -32.62
CA GLU A 425 3.25 28.84 -33.93
C GLU A 425 2.19 28.97 -35.03
N LEU A 426 1.18 28.09 -35.04
CA LEU A 426 0.06 28.14 -35.98
C LEU A 426 -0.72 29.46 -35.91
N ARG A 427 -0.90 30.00 -34.69
CA ARG A 427 -1.61 31.26 -34.45
C ARG A 427 -0.70 32.49 -34.52
N LYS A 428 0.59 32.33 -34.83
CA LYS A 428 1.58 33.42 -34.92
C LYS A 428 1.59 34.32 -33.68
N VAL A 429 1.59 33.69 -32.51
CA VAL A 429 1.69 34.39 -31.21
C VAL A 429 3.06 35.10 -31.10
N SER A 430 3.10 36.23 -30.40
CA SER A 430 4.35 36.96 -30.21
C SER A 430 5.38 36.14 -29.42
N LYS A 431 6.66 36.24 -29.81
CA LYS A 431 7.76 35.52 -29.14
C LYS A 431 7.88 35.84 -27.65
N GLN A 432 7.48 37.05 -27.24
CA GLN A 432 7.43 37.45 -25.84
C GLN A 432 6.37 36.65 -25.05
N LEU A 433 5.17 36.46 -25.60
CA LEU A 433 4.11 35.68 -24.95
C LEU A 433 4.46 34.19 -24.95
N GLU A 434 5.01 33.68 -26.04
CA GLU A 434 5.50 32.30 -26.15
C GLU A 434 6.54 31.97 -25.06
N MET A 435 7.57 32.81 -24.89
CA MET A 435 8.57 32.64 -23.84
C MET A 435 7.97 32.71 -22.43
N ARG A 436 6.94 33.53 -22.22
CA ARG A 436 6.24 33.62 -20.94
C ARG A 436 5.45 32.34 -20.64
N VAL A 437 4.76 31.77 -21.63
CA VAL A 437 4.03 30.50 -21.49
C VAL A 437 5.00 29.36 -21.18
N ILE A 438 6.11 29.25 -21.90
CA ILE A 438 7.12 28.20 -21.66
C ILE A 438 7.68 28.29 -20.24
N LYS A 439 8.06 29.49 -19.77
CA LYS A 439 8.55 29.70 -18.40
C LYS A 439 7.53 29.31 -17.33
N TRP A 440 6.24 29.60 -17.55
CA TRP A 440 5.19 29.20 -16.64
C TRP A 440 5.05 27.67 -16.55
N PHE A 441 5.09 26.99 -17.70
CA PHE A 441 5.10 25.51 -17.72
C PHE A 441 6.35 24.93 -17.05
N ASP A 442 7.54 25.48 -17.30
CA ASP A 442 8.77 25.04 -16.65
C ASP A 442 8.70 25.17 -15.12
N TYR A 443 8.09 26.26 -14.62
CA TYR A 443 7.82 26.44 -13.20
C TYR A 443 6.89 25.36 -12.63
N LEU A 444 5.79 25.07 -13.32
CA LEU A 444 4.86 24.02 -12.91
C LEU A 444 5.54 22.65 -12.85
N TRP A 445 6.38 22.32 -13.83
CA TRP A 445 7.14 21.07 -13.85
C TRP A 445 8.14 20.99 -12.70
N ALA A 446 8.94 22.05 -12.50
CA ALA A 446 9.97 22.08 -11.46
C ALA A 446 9.41 21.91 -10.05
N ASN A 447 8.21 22.44 -9.80
CA ASN A 447 7.55 22.35 -8.51
C ASN A 447 6.69 21.09 -8.33
N LYS A 448 6.80 20.11 -9.25
CA LYS A 448 6.01 18.86 -9.26
C LYS A 448 4.51 19.11 -9.14
N GLN A 449 4.04 20.26 -9.60
CA GLN A 449 2.65 20.64 -9.52
C GLN A 449 1.99 20.06 -10.76
N SER A 450 1.38 18.88 -10.60
CA SER A 450 0.62 18.28 -11.66
C SER A 450 -0.55 19.21 -12.00
N LEU A 451 -0.82 19.43 -13.28
CA LEU A 451 -1.99 20.18 -13.76
C LEU A 451 -3.33 19.54 -13.32
N SER A 452 -3.29 18.41 -12.58
CA SER A 452 -4.40 17.50 -12.37
C SER A 452 -4.42 16.88 -10.95
N ASP A 453 -4.20 17.67 -9.90
CA ASP A 453 -4.40 17.20 -8.52
C ASP A 453 -5.84 16.67 -8.27
N GLN A 454 -6.83 17.21 -8.99
CA GLN A 454 -8.23 16.80 -8.85
C GLN A 454 -8.54 15.41 -9.43
N GLN A 455 -7.86 14.96 -10.50
CA GLN A 455 -8.16 13.63 -11.07
C GLN A 455 -7.62 12.50 -10.18
N VAL A 456 -6.48 12.73 -9.51
CA VAL A 456 -5.90 11.75 -8.60
C VAL A 456 -6.79 11.54 -7.37
N LEU A 457 -7.30 12.63 -6.79
CA LEU A 457 -8.20 12.54 -5.63
C LEU A 457 -9.53 11.85 -5.96
N ARG A 458 -10.05 12.00 -7.19
CA ARG A 458 -11.32 11.35 -7.62
C ARG A 458 -11.28 9.82 -7.62
N ILE A 459 -10.11 9.19 -7.61
CA ILE A 459 -9.99 7.72 -7.54
C ILE A 459 -10.28 7.21 -6.13
N LEU A 460 -10.07 8.06 -5.11
CA LEU A 460 -10.24 7.69 -3.72
C LEU A 460 -11.71 7.80 -3.30
N PRO A 461 -12.18 7.02 -2.31
CA PRO A 461 -13.47 7.24 -1.68
C PRO A 461 -13.55 8.63 -1.02
N ASP A 462 -14.75 9.25 -1.02
CA ASP A 462 -15.00 10.60 -0.49
C ASP A 462 -14.44 10.83 0.92
N LYS A 463 -14.51 9.81 1.78
CA LYS A 463 -13.95 9.87 3.13
C LYS A 463 -12.43 10.08 3.13
N LEU A 464 -11.69 9.32 2.31
CA LEU A 464 -10.24 9.45 2.21
C LEU A 464 -9.85 10.76 1.51
N GLN A 465 -10.64 11.20 0.52
CA GLN A 465 -10.45 12.52 -0.09
C GLN A 465 -10.55 13.63 0.96
N ALA A 466 -11.59 13.59 1.80
CA ALA A 466 -11.80 14.58 2.86
C ALA A 466 -10.66 14.56 3.90
N GLU A 467 -10.22 13.39 4.33
CA GLU A 467 -9.10 13.25 5.28
C GLU A 467 -7.79 13.82 4.71
N ILE A 468 -7.42 13.45 3.47
CA ILE A 468 -6.21 13.96 2.81
C ILE A 468 -6.30 15.48 2.62
N ALA A 469 -7.42 15.96 2.06
CA ALA A 469 -7.59 17.35 1.77
C ALA A 469 -7.55 18.19 3.06
N MET A 470 -8.16 17.71 4.15
CA MET A 470 -8.05 18.32 5.47
C MET A 470 -6.59 18.36 5.92
N GLN A 471 -5.86 17.25 5.88
CA GLN A 471 -4.47 17.23 6.32
C GLN A 471 -3.57 18.18 5.51
N VAL A 472 -3.82 18.36 4.21
CA VAL A 472 -3.03 19.23 3.33
C VAL A 472 -3.40 20.72 3.48
N HIS A 473 -4.68 21.04 3.66
CA HIS A 473 -5.18 22.42 3.56
C HIS A 473 -5.62 23.05 4.88
N PHE A 474 -5.84 22.25 5.93
CA PHE A 474 -6.42 22.73 7.19
C PHE A 474 -5.57 23.80 7.87
N GLU A 475 -4.24 23.65 7.92
CA GLU A 475 -3.37 24.66 8.54
C GLU A 475 -3.39 26.00 7.79
N THR A 476 -3.52 26.00 6.46
CA THR A 476 -3.64 27.23 5.67
C THR A 476 -4.99 27.90 5.92
N LEU A 477 -6.07 27.13 5.94
CA LEU A 477 -7.42 27.65 6.19
C LEU A 477 -7.62 28.13 7.62
N ARG A 478 -7.05 27.46 8.62
CA ARG A 478 -7.13 27.89 10.02
C ARG A 478 -6.40 29.22 10.26
N LYS A 479 -5.36 29.52 9.46
CA LYS A 479 -4.67 30.82 9.51
C LYS A 479 -5.51 31.95 8.92
N VAL A 480 -6.53 31.64 8.13
CA VAL A 480 -7.45 32.65 7.57
C VAL A 480 -8.33 33.21 8.68
N ARG A 481 -8.16 34.51 8.97
CA ARG A 481 -8.88 35.22 10.04
C ARG A 481 -10.40 35.07 9.96
N ILE A 482 -10.96 34.99 8.75
CA ILE A 482 -12.40 34.92 8.54
C ILE A 482 -12.97 33.52 8.88
N PHE A 483 -12.11 32.50 8.86
CA PHE A 483 -12.47 31.10 9.07
C PHE A 483 -12.03 30.56 10.44
N GLN A 484 -11.35 31.37 11.26
CA GLN A 484 -10.89 30.98 12.61
C GLN A 484 -12.04 30.68 13.57
N ASP A 485 -13.13 31.43 13.45
CA ASP A 485 -14.31 31.34 14.31
C ASP A 485 -15.42 30.45 13.70
N CYS A 486 -15.12 29.77 12.59
CA CYS A 486 -16.04 28.84 11.93
C CYS A 486 -15.91 27.42 12.49
N GLU A 487 -16.98 26.65 12.42
CA GLU A 487 -16.97 25.24 12.81
C GLU A 487 -16.11 24.38 11.86
N ALA A 488 -15.51 23.31 12.39
CA ALA A 488 -14.62 22.44 11.63
C ALA A 488 -15.33 21.72 10.46
N GLY A 489 -16.63 21.47 10.59
CA GLY A 489 -17.45 20.86 9.52
C GLY A 489 -17.49 21.70 8.25
N LEU A 490 -17.67 23.02 8.38
CA LEU A 490 -17.62 23.95 7.25
C LEU A 490 -16.24 23.93 6.58
N LEU A 491 -15.17 23.95 7.39
CA LEU A 491 -13.80 23.93 6.84
C LEU A 491 -13.56 22.66 6.02
N ALA A 492 -14.01 21.50 6.50
CA ALA A 492 -13.87 20.23 5.77
C ALA A 492 -14.61 20.25 4.42
N GLU A 493 -15.80 20.85 4.36
CA GLU A 493 -16.55 20.96 3.11
C GLU A 493 -15.88 21.96 2.13
N LEU A 494 -15.37 23.08 2.64
CA LEU A 494 -14.71 24.10 1.81
C LEU A 494 -13.39 23.60 1.23
N VAL A 495 -12.62 22.85 2.00
CA VAL A 495 -11.34 22.26 1.59
C VAL A 495 -11.47 21.44 0.31
N LEU A 496 -12.53 20.63 0.19
CA LEU A 496 -12.78 19.79 -0.99
C LEU A 496 -13.10 20.60 -2.25
N LYS A 497 -13.54 21.85 -2.10
CA LYS A 497 -13.92 22.74 -3.21
C LYS A 497 -12.82 23.73 -3.58
N LEU A 498 -11.70 23.76 -2.85
CA LEU A 498 -10.58 24.65 -3.17
C LEU A 498 -9.88 24.20 -4.45
N GLN A 499 -9.61 25.16 -5.33
CA GLN A 499 -8.87 24.95 -6.56
C GLN A 499 -7.52 25.66 -6.48
N LEU A 500 -6.44 24.96 -6.81
CA LEU A 500 -5.11 25.54 -6.82
C LEU A 500 -4.86 26.25 -8.16
N GLN A 501 -4.56 27.55 -8.13
CA GLN A 501 -4.17 28.35 -9.30
C GLN A 501 -2.80 28.99 -9.09
N VAL A 502 -2.00 29.03 -10.15
CA VAL A 502 -0.62 29.56 -10.14
C VAL A 502 -0.51 30.79 -11.02
N PHE A 503 -0.01 31.89 -10.46
CA PHE A 503 0.21 33.15 -11.17
C PHE A 503 1.70 33.43 -11.34
N SER A 504 2.06 34.04 -12.47
CA SER A 504 3.45 34.41 -12.78
C SER A 504 3.83 35.77 -12.14
N PRO A 505 5.12 36.09 -11.99
CA PRO A 505 5.55 37.41 -11.54
C PRO A 505 5.00 38.52 -12.43
N GLY A 506 4.40 39.55 -11.82
CA GLY A 506 3.80 40.70 -12.51
C GLY A 506 2.36 40.48 -12.97
N ASP A 507 1.79 39.28 -12.81
CA ASP A 507 0.41 38.99 -13.23
C ASP A 507 -0.59 39.69 -12.32
N TYR A 508 -1.59 40.34 -12.92
CA TYR A 508 -2.74 40.85 -12.20
C TYR A 508 -3.74 39.72 -11.99
N ILE A 509 -3.99 39.38 -10.73
CA ILE A 509 -4.99 38.37 -10.34
C ILE A 509 -6.39 38.95 -10.49
N CYS A 510 -6.56 40.21 -10.09
CA CYS A 510 -7.77 40.96 -10.34
C CYS A 510 -7.46 42.45 -10.55
N ARG A 511 -8.30 43.11 -11.35
CA ARG A 511 -8.27 44.57 -11.51
C ARG A 511 -9.50 45.19 -10.85
N LYS A 512 -9.33 46.43 -10.40
CA LYS A 512 -10.42 47.25 -9.86
C LYS A 512 -11.52 47.40 -10.91
N GLY A 513 -12.76 47.13 -10.51
CA GLY A 513 -13.93 47.17 -11.39
C GLY A 513 -14.29 45.84 -12.05
N ASP A 514 -13.40 44.82 -12.05
CA ASP A 514 -13.72 43.49 -12.55
C ASP A 514 -14.84 42.83 -11.73
N ILE A 515 -15.56 41.88 -12.32
CA ILE A 515 -16.61 41.13 -11.61
C ILE A 515 -15.96 40.07 -10.71
N GLY A 516 -16.21 40.13 -9.39
CA GLY A 516 -15.60 39.23 -8.42
C GLY A 516 -16.37 37.94 -8.20
N ARG A 517 -16.08 36.89 -8.95
CA ARG A 517 -16.78 35.59 -8.83
C ARG A 517 -16.17 34.62 -7.81
N GLU A 518 -14.99 34.94 -7.32
CA GLU A 518 -14.11 34.03 -6.59
C GLU A 518 -13.44 34.76 -5.43
N MET A 519 -13.07 34.05 -4.37
CA MET A 519 -12.11 34.54 -3.39
C MET A 519 -10.81 33.76 -3.48
N TYR A 520 -9.72 34.39 -3.05
CA TYR A 520 -8.38 33.85 -3.12
C TYR A 520 -7.75 33.78 -1.73
N ILE A 521 -7.09 32.66 -1.45
CA ILE A 521 -6.31 32.43 -0.23
C ILE A 521 -4.86 32.24 -0.65
N VAL A 522 -3.95 33.04 -0.10
CA VAL A 522 -2.53 32.95 -0.43
C VAL A 522 -1.93 31.73 0.26
N LYS A 523 -1.61 30.69 -0.53
CA LYS A 523 -0.93 29.48 -0.03
C LYS A 523 0.57 29.72 0.06
N ARG A 524 1.17 30.16 -1.06
CA ARG A 524 2.62 30.43 -1.16
C ARG A 524 2.89 31.68 -1.99
N GLY A 525 3.90 32.43 -1.56
CA GLY A 525 4.38 33.63 -2.25
C GLY A 525 3.76 34.93 -1.74
N ARG A 526 3.93 36.02 -2.52
CA ARG A 526 3.58 37.38 -2.09
C ARG A 526 2.82 38.13 -3.18
N LEU A 527 1.77 38.82 -2.78
CA LEU A 527 0.96 39.68 -3.63
C LEU A 527 1.06 41.13 -3.16
N GLN A 528 0.86 42.06 -4.08
CA GLN A 528 0.79 43.49 -3.79
C GLN A 528 -0.54 44.05 -4.27
N VAL A 529 -1.21 44.79 -3.38
CA VAL A 529 -2.35 45.62 -3.73
C VAL A 529 -1.80 46.94 -4.26
N VAL A 530 -2.06 47.24 -5.53
CA VAL A 530 -1.49 48.41 -6.23
C VAL A 530 -2.56 49.42 -6.62
N ALA A 531 -2.17 50.68 -6.67
CA ALA A 531 -2.98 51.74 -7.25
C ALA A 531 -3.21 51.53 -8.75
N ASP A 532 -4.14 52.31 -9.31
CA ASP A 532 -4.50 52.24 -10.74
C ASP A 532 -3.29 52.51 -11.64
N ASP A 533 -2.31 53.30 -11.16
CA ASP A 533 -1.05 53.59 -11.85
C ASP A 533 -0.01 52.46 -11.79
N GLY A 534 -0.27 51.38 -11.04
CA GLY A 534 0.64 50.24 -10.87
C GLY A 534 1.92 50.49 -10.06
N ASN A 535 2.24 51.74 -9.72
CA ASN A 535 3.48 52.12 -9.04
C ASN A 535 3.33 52.20 -7.51
N LYS A 536 2.20 52.72 -7.01
CA LYS A 536 1.95 52.86 -5.57
C LYS A 536 1.43 51.54 -4.99
N VAL A 537 2.14 50.99 -4.02
CA VAL A 537 1.73 49.78 -3.29
C VAL A 537 1.00 50.19 -2.01
N PHE A 538 -0.25 49.75 -1.86
CA PHE A 538 -1.05 50.02 -0.66
C PHE A 538 -0.82 48.99 0.44
N ALA A 539 -0.72 47.71 0.07
CA ALA A 539 -0.52 46.61 1.00
C ALA A 539 0.20 45.45 0.32
N THR A 540 0.96 44.68 1.09
CA THR A 540 1.54 43.41 0.63
C THR A 540 0.87 42.27 1.38
N LEU A 541 0.28 41.32 0.64
CA LEU A 541 -0.36 40.13 1.19
C LEU A 541 0.65 38.99 1.19
N SER A 542 0.82 38.38 2.36
CA SER A 542 1.65 37.20 2.57
C SER A 542 0.80 35.93 2.71
N GLU A 543 1.47 34.78 2.85
CA GLU A 543 0.84 33.48 3.09
C GLU A 543 -0.18 33.53 4.24
N GLY A 544 -1.32 32.86 4.06
CA GLY A 544 -2.46 32.87 4.99
C GLY A 544 -3.38 34.08 4.88
N SER A 545 -3.02 35.09 4.07
CA SER A 545 -3.90 36.23 3.78
C SER A 545 -5.01 35.81 2.81
N VAL A 546 -6.16 36.48 2.92
CA VAL A 546 -7.31 36.30 2.03
C VAL A 546 -7.64 37.63 1.38
N PHE A 547 -8.05 37.55 0.12
CA PHE A 547 -8.56 38.70 -0.60
C PHE A 547 -9.67 38.30 -1.58
N GLY A 548 -10.51 39.27 -1.92
CA GLY A 548 -11.66 39.04 -2.80
C GLY A 548 -12.88 38.45 -2.10
N GLU A 549 -12.85 38.36 -0.77
CA GLU A 549 -13.93 37.91 0.10
C GLU A 549 -15.17 38.80 0.03
N LEU A 550 -15.00 40.11 -0.17
CA LEU A 550 -16.11 41.06 -0.14
C LEU A 550 -17.03 40.94 -1.36
N SER A 551 -16.47 40.65 -2.53
CA SER A 551 -17.25 40.57 -3.78
C SER A 551 -18.19 39.37 -3.80
N ILE A 552 -17.84 38.27 -3.12
CA ILE A 552 -18.63 37.04 -3.15
C ILE A 552 -19.78 37.00 -2.13
N LEU A 553 -19.73 37.84 -1.09
CA LEU A 553 -20.67 37.82 0.05
C LEU A 553 -22.02 38.52 -0.22
N ASN A 554 -22.26 39.10 -1.41
CA ASN A 554 -23.54 39.74 -1.80
C ASN A 554 -24.15 40.60 -0.69
N ILE A 555 -23.38 41.55 -0.16
CA ILE A 555 -23.83 42.40 0.94
C ILE A 555 -24.72 43.51 0.35
N ALA A 556 -25.99 43.54 0.74
CA ALA A 556 -26.93 44.60 0.40
C ALA A 556 -26.39 45.97 0.87
N GLY A 557 -26.48 46.99 0.01
CA GLY A 557 -25.94 48.33 0.28
C GLY A 557 -24.43 48.50 0.05
N SER A 558 -23.74 47.50 -0.51
CA SER A 558 -22.35 47.69 -0.95
C SER A 558 -22.29 48.64 -2.15
N LYS A 559 -21.62 49.79 -2.01
CA LYS A 559 -21.49 50.81 -3.06
C LYS A 559 -20.86 50.26 -4.36
N ASN A 560 -20.04 49.23 -4.24
CA ASN A 560 -19.33 48.60 -5.36
C ASN A 560 -19.95 47.27 -5.79
N GLY A 561 -21.05 46.83 -5.16
CA GLY A 561 -21.75 45.58 -5.46
C GLY A 561 -20.79 44.38 -5.56
N ASN A 562 -20.91 43.64 -6.67
CA ASN A 562 -20.07 42.46 -6.98
C ASN A 562 -18.79 42.80 -7.78
N ARG A 563 -18.31 44.05 -7.72
CA ARG A 563 -17.06 44.46 -8.40
C ARG A 563 -15.87 44.40 -7.45
N ARG A 564 -14.69 44.18 -8.01
CA ARG A 564 -13.40 44.22 -7.30
C ARG A 564 -13.06 45.66 -6.92
N THR A 565 -12.59 45.85 -5.69
CA THR A 565 -12.32 47.19 -5.12
C THR A 565 -10.89 47.67 -5.35
N ALA A 566 -9.95 46.77 -5.68
CA ALA A 566 -8.53 47.09 -5.83
C ALA A 566 -7.86 46.22 -6.89
N ASN A 567 -6.72 46.68 -7.40
CA ASN A 567 -5.84 45.89 -8.27
C ASN A 567 -4.90 45.05 -7.39
N VAL A 568 -4.83 43.75 -7.67
CA VAL A 568 -3.90 42.84 -6.97
C VAL A 568 -3.00 42.19 -7.99
N ARG A 569 -1.68 42.36 -7.81
CA ARG A 569 -0.66 41.75 -8.67
C ARG A 569 0.25 40.81 -7.91
N SER A 570 0.77 39.81 -8.60
CA SER A 570 1.77 38.88 -8.07
C SER A 570 3.16 39.49 -8.13
N VAL A 571 3.94 39.37 -7.04
CA VAL A 571 5.34 39.84 -7.02
C VAL A 571 6.26 38.79 -7.63
N GLY A 572 6.02 37.52 -7.34
CA GLY A 572 6.77 36.37 -7.84
C GLY A 572 5.83 35.33 -8.43
N TYR A 573 6.26 34.08 -8.49
CA TYR A 573 5.30 32.99 -8.66
C TYR A 573 4.48 32.83 -7.38
N THR A 574 3.16 32.76 -7.51
CA THR A 574 2.26 32.63 -6.36
C THR A 574 1.27 31.50 -6.55
N ASP A 575 1.09 30.74 -5.48
CA ASP A 575 0.11 29.66 -5.38
C ASP A 575 -1.08 30.18 -4.59
N LEU A 576 -2.23 30.25 -5.24
CA LEU A 576 -3.48 30.69 -4.64
C LEU A 576 -4.49 29.55 -4.61
N PHE A 577 -5.18 29.40 -3.48
CA PHE A 577 -6.41 28.63 -3.47
C PHE A 577 -7.57 29.53 -3.85
N VAL A 578 -8.37 29.06 -4.81
CA VAL A 578 -9.53 29.75 -5.33
C VAL A 578 -10.76 29.03 -4.83
N LEU A 579 -11.69 29.79 -4.25
CA LEU A 579 -13.00 29.32 -3.85
C LEU A 579 -14.05 30.11 -4.64
N ASN A 580 -14.87 29.40 -5.41
CA ASN A 580 -15.94 30.02 -6.18
C ASN A 580 -17.06 30.49 -5.25
N LYS A 581 -17.73 31.58 -5.65
CA LYS A 581 -18.91 32.09 -4.96
C LYS A 581 -19.97 31.00 -4.75
N ASN A 582 -20.32 30.26 -5.80
CA ASN A 582 -21.35 29.21 -5.72
C ASN A 582 -20.98 28.11 -4.72
N ASP A 583 -19.71 27.71 -4.71
CA ASP A 583 -19.20 26.66 -3.84
C ASP A 583 -19.23 27.07 -2.36
N LEU A 584 -18.86 28.32 -2.06
CA LEU A 584 -18.98 28.91 -0.74
C LEU A 584 -20.45 28.99 -0.30
N TRP A 585 -21.33 29.53 -1.14
CA TRP A 585 -22.75 29.70 -0.80
C TRP A 585 -23.48 28.37 -0.60
N ASN A 586 -23.10 27.35 -1.37
CA ASN A 586 -23.62 25.99 -1.18
C ASN A 586 -23.21 25.43 0.18
N ALA A 587 -21.96 25.63 0.61
CA ALA A 587 -21.50 25.20 1.93
C ALA A 587 -22.17 26.02 3.06
N LEU A 588 -22.25 27.35 2.90
CA LEU A 588 -22.89 28.24 3.87
C LEU A 588 -24.40 28.04 4.03
N ARG A 589 -25.04 27.32 3.09
CA ARG A 589 -26.44 26.92 3.22
C ARG A 589 -26.62 25.86 4.32
N GLU A 590 -25.64 24.99 4.50
CA GLU A 590 -25.66 23.95 5.53
C GLU A 590 -25.24 24.50 6.91
N TYR A 591 -24.42 25.56 6.91
CA TYR A 591 -23.85 26.18 8.11
C TYR A 591 -24.33 27.66 8.30
N PRO A 592 -25.56 27.87 8.78
CA PRO A 592 -26.19 29.21 8.82
C PRO A 592 -25.53 30.16 9.84
N ASP A 593 -24.95 29.65 10.92
CA ASP A 593 -24.29 30.49 11.92
C ASP A 593 -22.95 31.03 11.40
N ALA A 594 -22.18 30.20 10.71
CA ALA A 594 -20.99 30.63 10.00
C ALA A 594 -21.32 31.65 8.89
N ARG A 595 -22.44 31.46 8.17
CA ARG A 595 -22.93 32.45 7.18
C ARG A 595 -23.19 33.81 7.81
N LYS A 596 -23.87 33.87 8.96
CA LYS A 596 -24.14 35.14 9.67
C LYS A 596 -22.84 35.80 10.12
N LEU A 597 -21.91 35.03 10.65
CA LEU A 597 -20.60 35.51 11.08
C LEU A 597 -19.79 36.11 9.92
N LEU A 598 -19.71 35.40 8.80
CA LEU A 598 -19.06 35.87 7.57
C LEU A 598 -19.68 37.17 7.05
N LEU A 599 -21.02 37.26 7.01
CA LEU A 599 -21.73 38.47 6.59
C LEU A 599 -21.51 39.64 7.57
N ALA A 600 -21.52 39.38 8.88
CA ALA A 600 -21.25 40.39 9.89
C ALA A 600 -19.82 40.95 9.76
N LYS A 601 -18.84 40.06 9.57
CA LYS A 601 -17.45 40.46 9.37
C LYS A 601 -17.24 41.22 8.06
N GLY A 602 -17.90 40.76 6.98
CA GLY A 602 -17.91 41.48 5.71
C GLY A 602 -18.51 42.89 5.82
N ARG A 603 -19.61 43.04 6.58
CA ARG A 603 -20.21 44.36 6.86
C ARG A 603 -19.27 45.26 7.67
N GLU A 604 -18.60 44.72 8.69
CA GLU A 604 -17.63 45.46 9.50
C GLU A 604 -16.48 46.02 8.64
N ILE A 605 -15.94 45.22 7.73
CA ILE A 605 -14.85 45.61 6.83
C ILE A 605 -15.34 46.72 5.87
N LEU A 606 -16.49 46.54 5.22
CA LEU A 606 -17.04 47.56 4.31
C LEU A 606 -17.37 48.88 5.03
N ARG A 607 -17.78 48.83 6.31
CA ARG A 607 -18.07 50.02 7.11
C ARG A 607 -16.79 50.77 7.41
N LYS A 608 -15.72 50.05 7.77
CA LYS A 608 -14.39 50.64 8.01
C LYS A 608 -13.84 51.38 6.79
N ASP A 609 -14.11 50.86 5.60
CA ASP A 609 -13.66 51.46 4.34
C ASP A 609 -14.63 52.51 3.76
N ASN A 610 -15.71 52.87 4.48
CA ASN A 610 -16.78 53.79 4.03
C ASN A 610 -17.48 53.35 2.72
N LEU A 611 -17.50 52.05 2.44
CA LEU A 611 -18.05 51.43 1.23
C LEU A 611 -19.44 50.81 1.41
N LEU A 612 -20.02 50.94 2.60
CA LEU A 612 -21.42 50.59 2.89
C LEU A 612 -22.31 51.83 2.85
N ASP A 613 -23.46 51.70 2.21
CA ASP A 613 -24.59 52.60 2.37
C ASP A 613 -25.52 52.03 3.45
N GLU A 614 -25.56 52.68 4.61
CA GLU A 614 -26.38 52.26 5.76
C GLU A 614 -27.88 52.49 5.53
N ASN A 615 -28.24 53.30 4.52
CA ASN A 615 -29.63 53.62 4.17
C ASN A 615 -30.17 52.75 3.03
N ALA A 616 -29.35 51.82 2.51
CA ALA A 616 -29.82 50.87 1.51
C ALA A 616 -30.89 49.96 2.15
N PRO A 617 -32.06 49.76 1.52
CA PRO A 617 -32.98 48.73 1.97
C PRO A 617 -32.21 47.41 2.00
N GLU A 618 -32.20 46.71 3.15
CA GLU A 618 -31.81 45.31 3.15
C GLU A 618 -32.63 44.65 2.04
N GLU A 619 -32.00 43.90 1.13
CA GLU A 619 -32.72 43.10 0.13
C GLU A 619 -33.75 42.26 0.90
N GLN A 620 -34.97 42.76 0.98
CA GLN A 620 -36.11 41.99 1.41
C GLN A 620 -36.26 40.97 0.31
N GLN A 621 -35.87 39.74 0.61
CA GLN A 621 -36.17 38.59 -0.25
C GLN A 621 -37.62 38.76 -0.70
N SER A 622 -37.84 38.76 -2.01
CA SER A 622 -39.21 38.89 -2.52
C SER A 622 -40.05 37.79 -1.88
N VAL A 623 -41.35 38.05 -1.68
CA VAL A 623 -42.27 37.04 -1.13
C VAL A 623 -42.17 35.73 -1.94
N GLU A 624 -41.86 35.83 -3.24
CA GLU A 624 -41.53 34.72 -4.14
C GLU A 624 -40.25 33.96 -3.77
N GLU A 625 -39.12 34.63 -3.48
CA GLU A 625 -37.89 33.96 -3.07
C GLU A 625 -38.03 33.27 -1.72
N VAL A 626 -38.75 33.89 -0.78
CA VAL A 626 -39.06 33.27 0.52
C VAL A 626 -39.99 32.07 0.33
N ALA A 627 -40.98 32.16 -0.58
CA ALA A 627 -41.86 31.05 -0.92
C ALA A 627 -41.11 29.91 -1.62
N GLU A 628 -40.18 30.19 -2.54
CA GLU A 628 -39.34 29.19 -3.20
C GLU A 628 -38.36 28.54 -2.22
N ALA A 629 -37.75 29.33 -1.33
CA ALA A 629 -36.87 28.82 -0.27
C ALA A 629 -37.66 27.92 0.72
N LEU A 630 -38.89 28.31 1.07
CA LEU A 630 -39.76 27.50 1.91
C LEU A 630 -40.18 26.22 1.19
N ASN A 631 -40.52 26.29 -0.09
CA ASN A 631 -40.95 25.15 -0.89
C ASN A 631 -39.80 24.14 -1.12
N THR A 632 -38.59 24.64 -1.35
CA THR A 632 -37.38 23.79 -1.41
C THR A 632 -37.07 23.15 -0.06
N SER A 633 -37.21 23.89 1.04
CA SER A 633 -37.06 23.36 2.40
C SER A 633 -38.09 22.25 2.69
N VAL A 634 -39.35 22.46 2.29
CA VAL A 634 -40.44 21.47 2.41
C VAL A 634 -40.14 20.23 1.57
N LYS A 635 -39.64 20.36 0.33
CA LYS A 635 -39.22 19.21 -0.49
C LYS A 635 -38.08 18.42 0.15
N VAL A 636 -37.08 19.09 0.73
CA VAL A 636 -35.98 18.42 1.45
C VAL A 636 -36.53 17.67 2.67
N LEU A 637 -37.42 18.31 3.44
CA LEU A 637 -38.10 17.69 4.58
C LEU A 637 -38.94 16.48 4.16
N GLN A 638 -39.73 16.58 3.09
CA GLN A 638 -40.49 15.45 2.53
C GLN A 638 -39.58 14.32 2.08
N THR A 639 -38.45 14.63 1.46
CA THR A 639 -37.48 13.61 1.02
C THR A 639 -36.83 12.91 2.21
N ARG A 640 -36.47 13.65 3.27
CA ARG A 640 -35.98 13.08 4.53
C ARG A 640 -37.04 12.25 5.24
N MET A 641 -38.30 12.71 5.25
CA MET A 641 -39.43 11.99 5.82
C MET A 641 -39.68 10.67 5.07
N ALA A 642 -39.69 10.69 3.74
CA ALA A 642 -39.83 9.51 2.91
C ALA A 642 -38.69 8.51 3.15
N ARG A 643 -37.45 8.99 3.28
CA ARG A 643 -36.30 8.15 3.61
C ARG A 643 -36.43 7.54 5.01
N LEU A 644 -36.84 8.32 6.01
CA LEU A 644 -37.10 7.84 7.38
C LEU A 644 -38.23 6.80 7.41
N ILE A 645 -39.31 7.01 6.65
CA ILE A 645 -40.42 6.05 6.53
C ILE A 645 -39.92 4.75 5.88
N ALA A 646 -39.12 4.84 4.82
CA ALA A 646 -38.53 3.67 4.17
C ALA A 646 -37.54 2.91 5.08
N GLU A 647 -36.77 3.64 5.88
CA GLU A 647 -35.87 3.05 6.87
C GLU A 647 -36.67 2.40 8.01
N HIS A 648 -37.73 3.05 8.48
CA HIS A 648 -38.61 2.50 9.49
C HIS A 648 -39.31 1.23 9.00
N SER A 649 -39.90 1.22 7.80
CA SER A 649 -40.53 0.03 7.23
C SER A 649 -39.53 -1.11 6.98
N SER A 650 -38.29 -0.79 6.58
CA SER A 650 -37.20 -1.77 6.47
C SER A 650 -36.82 -2.38 7.81
N THR A 651 -36.72 -1.55 8.87
CA THR A 651 -36.44 -2.04 10.23
C THR A 651 -37.58 -2.87 10.79
N GLU A 652 -38.83 -2.46 10.55
CA GLU A 652 -40.03 -3.20 10.92
C GLU A 652 -40.07 -4.58 10.24
N ALA A 653 -39.82 -4.65 8.92
CA ALA A 653 -39.75 -5.92 8.19
C ALA A 653 -38.64 -6.85 8.72
N LYS A 654 -37.47 -6.29 9.07
CA LYS A 654 -36.37 -7.06 9.68
C LYS A 654 -36.74 -7.57 11.08
N LEU A 655 -37.43 -6.76 11.88
CA LEU A 655 -37.89 -7.16 13.22
C LEU A 655 -38.94 -8.27 13.13
N LEU A 656 -39.94 -8.13 12.25
CA LEU A 656 -40.96 -9.16 12.02
C LEU A 656 -40.33 -10.49 11.59
N LYS A 657 -39.40 -10.45 10.64
CA LYS A 657 -38.67 -11.66 10.20
C LYS A 657 -37.87 -12.30 11.34
N ARG A 658 -37.32 -11.50 12.26
CA ARG A 658 -36.59 -12.00 13.43
C ARG A 658 -37.52 -12.60 14.48
N ILE A 659 -38.70 -12.02 14.68
CA ILE A 659 -39.75 -12.57 15.54
C ILE A 659 -40.22 -13.93 14.99
N GLU A 660 -40.51 -14.03 13.69
CA GLU A 660 -40.89 -15.29 13.04
C GLU A 660 -39.83 -16.39 13.23
N LEU A 661 -38.54 -16.04 13.08
CA LEU A 661 -37.43 -16.94 13.32
C LEU A 661 -37.36 -17.41 14.79
N LEU A 662 -37.56 -16.49 15.74
CA LEU A 662 -37.59 -16.79 17.17
C LEU A 662 -38.80 -17.65 17.55
N GLU A 663 -39.98 -17.42 16.97
CA GLU A 663 -41.16 -18.27 17.13
C GLU A 663 -40.93 -19.67 16.56
N GLY A 664 -40.23 -19.77 15.43
CA GLY A 664 -39.75 -21.03 14.86
C GLY A 664 -38.83 -21.79 15.82
N TYR A 665 -37.92 -21.10 16.51
CA TYR A 665 -37.10 -21.73 17.54
C TYR A 665 -37.90 -22.10 18.79
N LEU A 666 -38.82 -21.24 19.24
CA LEU A 666 -39.66 -21.49 20.40
C LEU A 666 -40.58 -22.70 20.19
N SER A 667 -41.15 -22.85 18.99
CA SER A 667 -41.98 -24.00 18.63
C SER A 667 -41.18 -25.31 18.62
N LYS A 668 -39.95 -25.29 18.07
CA LYS A 668 -39.02 -26.43 18.14
C LYS A 668 -38.64 -26.77 19.59
N TYR A 669 -38.38 -25.77 20.42
CA TYR A 669 -38.11 -25.97 21.86
C TYR A 669 -39.33 -26.54 22.60
N LYS A 670 -40.54 -26.04 22.35
CA LYS A 670 -41.78 -26.59 22.91
C LYS A 670 -42.01 -28.04 22.45
N ALA A 671 -41.75 -28.36 21.19
CA ALA A 671 -41.83 -29.72 20.67
C ALA A 671 -40.80 -30.64 21.33
N MET A 672 -39.55 -30.19 21.50
CA MET A 672 -38.52 -30.94 22.25
C MET A 672 -38.90 -31.12 23.73
N ALA A 673 -39.45 -30.09 24.38
CA ALA A 673 -39.92 -30.18 25.76
C ALA A 673 -41.10 -31.15 25.93
N ARG A 674 -42.04 -31.18 24.96
CA ARG A 674 -43.12 -32.18 24.91
C ARG A 674 -42.59 -33.59 24.68
N ARG A 675 -41.60 -33.76 23.79
CA ARG A 675 -40.92 -35.05 23.57
C ARG A 675 -40.18 -35.51 24.83
N LYS A 676 -39.57 -34.58 25.58
CA LYS A 676 -38.89 -34.87 26.85
C LYS A 676 -39.87 -35.24 27.97
N ARG A 677 -41.06 -34.62 28.03
CA ARG A 677 -42.16 -35.06 28.92
C ARG A 677 -42.76 -36.40 28.51
N GLY A 678 -42.88 -36.67 27.20
CA GLY A 678 -43.35 -37.97 26.70
C GLY A 678 -42.38 -39.13 26.95
N ILE A 679 -41.10 -38.85 27.20
CA ILE A 679 -40.09 -39.85 27.59
C ILE A 679 -40.05 -40.06 29.12
N GLN A 680 -40.74 -39.20 29.89
CA GLN A 680 -40.73 -39.24 31.35
C GLN A 680 -42.15 -39.13 31.90
N GLY A 681 -42.94 -40.20 31.75
CA GLY A 681 -44.24 -40.32 32.41
C GLY A 681 -45.23 -41.21 31.69
N ASN A 682 -45.11 -42.53 31.89
CA ASN A 682 -46.23 -43.45 31.79
C ASN A 682 -46.71 -43.70 33.24
N SER A 683 -47.75 -43.01 33.69
CA SER A 683 -48.66 -43.43 34.79
C SER A 683 -49.64 -42.33 35.22
N LEU A 684 -50.90 -42.75 35.27
CA LEU A 684 -51.99 -42.37 36.20
C LEU A 684 -52.85 -41.12 35.93
N ASP A 685 -54.08 -41.47 35.51
CA ASP A 685 -55.40 -41.08 36.03
C ASP A 685 -56.10 -39.75 35.69
N ASN A 686 -57.40 -39.96 35.40
CA ASN A 686 -58.55 -39.06 35.33
C ASN A 686 -58.56 -38.09 36.55
N ASP A 687 -59.15 -36.89 36.53
CA ASP A 687 -60.57 -36.62 36.30
C ASP A 687 -60.84 -35.10 36.20
N ASP A 688 -62.04 -34.75 35.73
CA ASP A 688 -62.81 -33.51 35.98
C ASP A 688 -62.43 -32.13 35.36
N GLY A 689 -63.41 -31.59 34.62
CA GLY A 689 -64.19 -30.47 35.15
C GLY A 689 -63.85 -29.03 34.74
N GLU A 690 -64.58 -28.55 33.74
CA GLU A 690 -65.19 -27.19 33.64
C GLU A 690 -64.39 -25.88 33.52
N THR A 691 -64.60 -25.23 32.34
CA THR A 691 -64.84 -23.78 32.09
C THR A 691 -63.77 -22.73 32.48
N ARG A 692 -63.51 -21.62 31.77
CA ARG A 692 -64.26 -20.80 30.80
C ARG A 692 -63.29 -19.81 30.11
N ASN A 693 -63.66 -19.39 28.90
CA ASN A 693 -63.29 -18.13 28.21
C ASN A 693 -61.82 -17.77 27.95
N ARG A 694 -61.43 -17.80 26.66
CA ARG A 694 -60.70 -16.68 26.05
C ARG A 694 -61.01 -16.54 24.56
N THR A 695 -61.75 -15.47 24.29
CA THR A 695 -62.02 -14.81 23.01
C THR A 695 -60.92 -14.97 21.97
N GLY A 696 -61.27 -15.54 20.83
CA GLY A 696 -60.52 -15.34 19.59
C GLY A 696 -60.71 -13.90 19.11
N LEU A 697 -59.64 -13.11 19.13
CA LEU A 697 -59.59 -11.89 18.32
C LEU A 697 -59.18 -12.28 16.89
N ARG A 698 -60.19 -12.45 16.04
CA ARG A 698 -60.03 -12.27 14.58
C ARG A 698 -59.80 -10.79 14.33
N LEU A 699 -58.59 -10.41 13.90
CA LEU A 699 -58.37 -9.16 13.19
C LEU A 699 -58.40 -9.47 11.68
N ARG A 700 -59.60 -9.35 11.11
CA ARG A 700 -59.79 -8.98 9.70
C ARG A 700 -59.78 -7.46 9.65
N HIS A 701 -58.85 -6.86 8.91
CA HIS A 701 -58.93 -5.50 8.35
C HIS A 701 -58.01 -5.51 7.11
N ALA A 702 -58.25 -4.82 6.01
CA ALA A 702 -59.44 -4.22 5.40
C ALA A 702 -58.99 -3.87 3.97
N LYS A 703 -59.95 -3.79 3.06
CA LYS A 703 -59.80 -3.39 1.65
C LYS A 703 -58.81 -2.22 1.46
N THR A 704 -57.88 -2.42 0.54
CA THR A 704 -57.20 -1.37 -0.22
C THR A 704 -58.24 -0.47 -0.88
N LEU A 705 -58.21 0.81 -0.56
CA LEU A 705 -58.92 1.87 -1.27
C LEU A 705 -57.96 2.39 -2.35
N ASP A 706 -58.24 2.00 -3.59
CA ASP A 706 -57.80 2.75 -4.77
C ASP A 706 -58.54 4.10 -4.80
N LEU A 707 -57.77 5.17 -4.94
CA LEU A 707 -58.23 6.48 -5.37
C LEU A 707 -57.19 7.02 -6.36
N SER A 708 -57.28 6.49 -7.59
CA SER A 708 -56.96 7.23 -8.80
C SER A 708 -58.28 7.70 -9.41
N THR A 709 -58.37 8.99 -9.75
CA THR A 709 -59.06 9.61 -10.91
C THR A 709 -59.63 11.00 -10.60
N ALA A 710 -59.08 11.99 -11.29
CA ALA A 710 -59.70 13.13 -12.01
C ALA A 710 -58.52 14.02 -12.45
N GLU A 711 -58.31 14.38 -13.71
CA GLU A 711 -59.30 14.95 -14.64
C GLU A 711 -59.11 14.48 -16.10
N GLU A 712 -60.24 14.33 -16.79
CA GLU A 712 -60.42 14.25 -18.25
C GLU A 712 -60.71 15.64 -18.85
N ASN A 713 -60.67 15.70 -20.20
CA ASN A 713 -61.08 16.70 -21.20
C ASN A 713 -59.95 17.60 -21.75
N GLU A 714 -59.71 17.72 -23.07
CA GLU A 714 -60.52 17.47 -24.28
C GLU A 714 -59.63 17.06 -25.48
N GLY A 715 -60.25 16.50 -26.53
CA GLY A 715 -59.90 16.88 -27.91
C GLY A 715 -59.38 15.78 -28.84
N GLY A 716 -60.26 15.30 -29.72
CA GLY A 716 -60.03 14.24 -30.71
C GLY A 716 -59.14 14.57 -31.93
N GLY A 717 -58.95 13.54 -32.76
CA GLY A 717 -58.34 13.58 -34.10
C GLY A 717 -57.03 12.79 -34.11
N GLY A 718 -56.91 11.59 -34.67
CA GLY A 718 -57.24 11.21 -36.04
C GLY A 718 -55.97 11.26 -36.89
N GLY A 719 -55.33 10.11 -37.16
CA GLY A 719 -54.18 10.04 -38.07
C GLY A 719 -53.35 8.75 -37.97
N HIS A 720 -53.44 7.92 -39.00
CA HIS A 720 -52.70 6.67 -39.24
C HIS A 720 -51.29 6.96 -39.85
N PRO A 721 -50.48 5.99 -40.31
CA PRO A 721 -49.12 5.74 -39.82
C PRO A 721 -47.99 5.97 -40.88
N GLY A 722 -46.72 5.85 -40.48
CA GLY A 722 -45.56 5.68 -41.36
C GLY A 722 -44.30 5.54 -40.49
N ALA A 723 -43.61 4.39 -40.42
CA ALA A 723 -42.75 3.77 -41.43
C ALA A 723 -41.49 4.59 -41.76
N ASP A 724 -40.35 3.94 -41.48
CA ASP A 724 -38.98 4.12 -42.01
C ASP A 724 -38.22 5.45 -41.78
N MET A 725 -37.27 5.43 -40.84
CA MET A 725 -35.80 5.39 -41.10
C MET A 725 -35.01 5.23 -39.79
#